data_AF-B6G042-F1
#
_entry.id   AF-B6G042-F1
#
_cell.length_a   1.000
_cell.length_b   1.000
_cell.length_c   1.000
_cell.angle_alpha   90.00
_cell.angle_beta   90.00
_cell.angle_gamma   90.00
#
_symmetry.space_group_name_H-M   'P 1'
#
loop_
_entity.id
_entity.type
_entity.pdbx_description
1 polymer ?
#
loop_
_entity_poly.entity_id
_entity_poly.type
_entity_poly.pdbx_seq_one_letter_code
_entity_poly.pdbx_strand_id
1 'polypeptide(L)'
;MNKNRNKVAAMMMVAAITVSSVAMPVEAAVSSVESVGIESGNNVYEEGDIDLRKDIPDSRFREVIIEEARNKNIQISKDGIIKKEDIEKFKSFKYAENVDEQINLSGIEKFTGLEWLWIDYLGNSSLDLSNNTNLKMIRLRGNSCLEEINLSGIKTLETLEINTTNMKSLDLSTNTGLKQLQLLGDTSELKKGLGYLKLNENIKLDSYVPNEAQNTTVLVDNEKDKQIDLAKEFPGINPDDVILDPNQGVTKEGSIIKWDKVPKNPIRYTYRTQGKENGTLLYVRLYIEDSYGITEGVVINEKNFPDKEFRKYLCSSNFIAYDNGIDIQNFKEGDIIPAEVLRKIKNIDISGNKKIEDLTGIKYFKNLQMLNCNDNKIKNINVSENKELKGLDCNNNRLKTLDVSNNHNLIKLDCSSNLIYDLKISTDSSITSLNCNRNELSSIDTSNLKNLKNLGCGENNLKNLNLKELTKLESLYCASNDLESLDLLSLKNLKNLNCSSNKLSLLDLSENINLVSLGCSFNTKLNELDLSNNTKLTTLDCNNNNIEDIDLKNNNDLVSLYLTSNKLKSVKNLHLEKKENLEELRLEYNNISEDINLENNLKLEYLSVENNKNLKNINLSKNENLKKFSIRGTKIGKLELNEFVELDYPMIENEIYIDIDKNNKSIDLKEFNINKDDIVKGRFSLIYPEKGVKVNGTKLEWDDEIDKIYYTCNCGGKYDRCYMAVRLIINGDEEERPNPDKPINPDQGGGSGGGTTTPDQKPDQKPDEKPNKPVNISARIMGKNRYETAAKIADELVKNNVSYNSVILVNSDKSMADGLSAASLSGKKNAPILLVKKDSIPAEAMAKIEKAKNVYIIGGEGAISKNVENQLKGKNITRISGKDRYETSSKIASMLGGYKMAFIVNGAKGEADAMSVSSVAAKYGAPILLTNGKTSTHPVKEGVTYYVIGGRSVVSNQLADKYNADRIAGVDRYSTNRKVIDEFYYDSKKVYFAKGDTLVDALTASLLAKDNGMVLVSKNANHKKLEGKEAVQVGGMDFEISFE
;
A
#
# COMPACT_ATOMS: atom_id res chain seq x y z
N MET A 1 21.84 33.20 -45.49
CA MET A 1 23.22 32.63 -45.42
C MET A 1 23.63 32.47 -43.95
N ASN A 2 24.58 31.59 -43.65
CA ASN A 2 24.86 31.08 -42.30
C ASN A 2 25.31 32.14 -41.28
N LYS A 3 24.61 32.19 -40.13
CA LYS A 3 25.15 32.20 -38.74
C LYS A 3 24.02 32.45 -37.73
N ASN A 4 23.41 31.39 -37.20
CA ASN A 4 22.65 31.43 -35.92
C ASN A 4 22.32 30.00 -35.43
N ARG A 5 23.35 29.29 -34.97
CA ARG A 5 23.23 28.14 -34.05
C ARG A 5 24.34 28.26 -33.00
N ASN A 6 24.05 27.83 -31.78
CA ASN A 6 24.94 27.76 -30.60
C ASN A 6 25.24 29.10 -29.89
N LYS A 7 24.21 29.70 -29.25
CA LYS A 7 24.40 30.63 -28.13
C LYS A 7 23.27 30.64 -27.07
N VAL A 8 22.60 29.49 -26.86
CA VAL A 8 21.64 29.27 -25.75
C VAL A 8 21.90 27.90 -25.09
N ALA A 9 23.16 27.65 -24.77
CA ALA A 9 23.60 26.57 -23.88
C ALA A 9 24.76 27.12 -23.04
N ALA A 10 24.77 26.82 -21.74
CA ALA A 10 25.66 27.41 -20.73
C ALA A 10 25.44 28.92 -20.43
N MET A 11 24.29 29.25 -19.85
CA MET A 11 24.22 30.32 -18.84
C MET A 11 23.30 29.85 -17.70
N MET A 12 23.92 29.51 -16.57
CA MET A 12 23.31 28.94 -15.36
C MET A 12 23.31 30.01 -14.25
N MET A 13 22.38 29.92 -13.29
CA MET A 13 22.30 30.67 -12.01
C MET A 13 22.00 32.19 -12.18
N VAL A 14 21.01 32.79 -11.51
CA VAL A 14 20.91 33.05 -10.05
C VAL A 14 19.46 33.49 -9.68
N ALA A 15 19.01 33.14 -8.44
CA ALA A 15 17.83 33.61 -7.68
C ALA A 15 16.41 33.38 -8.29
N ALA A 16 15.37 32.79 -7.64
CA ALA A 16 14.89 32.70 -6.24
C ALA A 16 13.86 33.78 -5.83
N ILE A 17 12.97 33.45 -4.85
CA ILE A 17 11.89 34.26 -4.20
C ILE A 17 10.55 34.24 -4.98
N THR A 18 9.63 33.26 -4.75
CA THR A 18 8.48 33.20 -3.76
C THR A 18 7.32 34.18 -4.11
N VAL A 19 6.00 33.94 -3.89
CA VAL A 19 5.21 33.29 -2.80
C VAL A 19 3.85 32.76 -3.34
N SER A 20 3.30 31.69 -2.69
CA SER A 20 1.88 31.29 -2.49
C SER A 20 0.76 31.94 -3.33
N SER A 21 -0.17 31.20 -3.96
CA SER A 21 -1.35 30.56 -3.31
C SER A 21 -2.40 30.25 -4.41
N VAL A 22 -3.55 29.57 -4.25
CA VAL A 22 -4.26 28.89 -3.13
C VAL A 22 -4.76 27.52 -3.68
N ALA A 23 -5.01 26.51 -2.84
CA ALA A 23 -5.88 25.37 -3.17
C ALA A 23 -6.99 25.22 -2.12
N MET A 24 -8.26 25.42 -2.51
CA MET A 24 -9.45 25.20 -1.69
C MET A 24 -10.59 24.60 -2.54
N PRO A 25 -11.56 23.90 -1.91
CA PRO A 25 -12.23 22.76 -2.53
C PRO A 25 -13.52 23.13 -3.29
N VAL A 26 -13.89 22.28 -4.25
CA VAL A 26 -15.19 22.35 -4.95
C VAL A 26 -16.13 21.29 -4.39
N GLU A 27 -16.96 21.69 -3.42
CA GLU A 27 -18.29 21.12 -3.21
C GLU A 27 -19.21 22.22 -2.65
N ALA A 28 -20.50 22.18 -3.02
CA ALA A 28 -21.56 23.15 -2.66
C ALA A 28 -21.49 24.57 -3.27
N ALA A 29 -22.01 24.72 -4.50
CA ALA A 29 -22.52 25.99 -5.03
C ALA A 29 -23.72 25.78 -5.98
N VAL A 30 -24.85 25.30 -5.46
CA VAL A 30 -26.15 25.34 -6.18
C VAL A 30 -26.84 26.68 -5.87
N SER A 31 -26.32 27.79 -6.42
CA SER A 31 -26.98 29.10 -6.36
C SER A 31 -26.33 30.16 -7.26
N SER A 32 -26.65 30.17 -8.56
CA SER A 32 -26.80 31.37 -9.43
C SER A 32 -26.76 30.98 -10.92
N VAL A 33 -27.93 30.71 -11.51
CA VAL A 33 -28.12 30.73 -12.97
C VAL A 33 -29.29 31.64 -13.29
N GLU A 34 -28.99 32.93 -13.35
CA GLU A 34 -29.70 33.89 -14.19
C GLU A 34 -28.78 34.18 -15.40
N SER A 35 -29.24 34.28 -16.64
CA SER A 35 -30.60 34.09 -17.15
C SER A 35 -30.56 33.73 -18.64
N VAL A 36 -31.14 32.58 -19.01
CA VAL A 36 -31.72 32.32 -20.33
C VAL A 36 -32.99 31.50 -20.08
N GLY A 37 -34.11 31.91 -20.67
CA GLY A 37 -35.43 31.42 -20.30
C GLY A 37 -35.60 29.90 -20.45
N ILE A 38 -36.07 29.24 -19.39
CA ILE A 38 -36.54 27.86 -19.40
C ILE A 38 -37.96 27.87 -18.85
N GLU A 39 -38.95 27.64 -19.70
CA GLU A 39 -40.34 27.45 -19.27
C GLU A 39 -40.51 26.10 -18.56
N SER A 40 -41.35 26.06 -17.54
CA SER A 40 -41.67 24.85 -16.78
C SER A 40 -42.72 24.00 -17.50
N GLY A 41 -42.27 23.16 -18.42
CA GLY A 41 -43.07 22.11 -19.07
C GLY A 41 -42.84 20.72 -18.46
N ASN A 42 -43.91 20.00 -18.14
CA ASN A 42 -43.84 18.57 -17.78
C ASN A 42 -43.43 17.76 -19.03
N ASN A 43 -42.13 17.53 -19.20
CA ASN A 43 -41.63 16.76 -20.33
C ASN A 43 -41.93 15.26 -20.17
N VAL A 44 -43.01 14.84 -20.82
CA VAL A 44 -43.29 13.42 -21.09
C VAL A 44 -42.14 12.87 -21.95
N TYR A 45 -41.67 11.67 -21.61
CA TYR A 45 -40.68 10.92 -22.39
C TYR A 45 -41.38 10.42 -23.65
N GLU A 46 -41.02 10.94 -24.82
CA GLU A 46 -41.57 10.46 -26.09
C GLU A 46 -40.71 9.34 -26.68
N GLU A 47 -41.34 8.44 -27.43
CA GLU A 47 -40.64 7.44 -28.21
C GLU A 47 -39.78 8.14 -29.28
N GLY A 48 -38.46 7.92 -29.21
CA GLY A 48 -37.44 8.56 -30.05
C GLY A 48 -36.52 9.55 -29.33
N ASP A 49 -36.84 10.01 -28.11
CA ASP A 49 -35.93 10.87 -27.33
C ASP A 49 -34.71 10.08 -26.81
N ILE A 50 -33.53 10.73 -26.76
CA ILE A 50 -32.29 10.15 -26.19
C ILE A 50 -32.13 10.60 -24.74
N ASP A 51 -31.95 9.64 -23.82
CA ASP A 51 -31.54 9.90 -22.44
C ASP A 51 -30.03 9.67 -22.29
N LEU A 52 -29.26 10.75 -22.14
CA LEU A 52 -27.80 10.66 -22.02
C LEU A 52 -27.35 9.75 -20.86
N ARG A 53 -28.08 9.68 -19.74
CA ARG A 53 -27.67 8.89 -18.57
C ARG A 53 -27.91 7.39 -18.76
N LYS A 54 -28.92 7.03 -19.55
CA LYS A 54 -29.36 5.65 -19.81
C LYS A 54 -28.76 5.06 -21.09
N ASP A 55 -28.75 5.85 -22.15
CA ASP A 55 -28.38 5.41 -23.50
C ASP A 55 -26.88 5.55 -23.79
N ILE A 56 -26.21 6.52 -23.16
CA ILE A 56 -24.79 6.81 -23.35
C ILE A 56 -24.03 6.48 -22.05
N PRO A 57 -23.46 5.25 -21.90
CA PRO A 57 -22.88 4.81 -20.63
C PRO A 57 -21.56 5.50 -20.30
N ASP A 58 -20.72 5.84 -21.29
CA ASP A 58 -19.43 6.49 -21.09
C ASP A 58 -19.59 7.98 -20.76
N SER A 59 -18.99 8.44 -19.67
CA SER A 59 -19.05 9.85 -19.25
C SER A 59 -18.37 10.80 -20.23
N ARG A 60 -17.28 10.39 -20.87
CA ARG A 60 -16.54 11.24 -21.82
C ARG A 60 -17.28 11.34 -23.15
N PHE A 61 -17.97 10.27 -23.57
CA PHE A 61 -18.84 10.38 -24.74
C PHE A 61 -20.06 11.28 -24.46
N ARG A 62 -20.63 11.24 -23.24
CA ARG A 62 -21.62 12.25 -22.81
C ARG A 62 -21.05 13.68 -22.88
N GLU A 63 -19.81 13.91 -22.46
CA GLU A 63 -19.16 15.23 -22.53
C GLU A 63 -19.01 15.73 -23.98
N VAL A 64 -18.57 14.87 -24.90
CA VAL A 64 -18.49 15.18 -26.35
C VAL A 64 -19.87 15.55 -26.92
N ILE A 65 -20.93 14.83 -26.55
CA ILE A 65 -22.30 15.14 -26.98
C ILE A 65 -22.78 16.48 -26.40
N ILE A 66 -22.49 16.74 -25.11
CA ILE A 66 -22.86 18.00 -24.45
C ILE A 66 -22.10 19.19 -25.08
N GLU A 67 -20.85 19.02 -25.48
CA GLU A 67 -20.07 20.05 -26.16
C GLU A 67 -20.63 20.36 -27.56
N GLU A 68 -20.90 19.35 -28.39
CA GLU A 68 -21.51 19.56 -29.70
C GLU A 68 -22.92 20.15 -29.58
N ALA A 69 -23.70 19.78 -28.55
CA ALA A 69 -25.00 20.38 -28.28
C ALA A 69 -24.89 21.90 -28.01
N ARG A 70 -23.89 22.34 -27.22
CA ARG A 70 -23.60 23.77 -27.04
C ARG A 70 -23.21 24.43 -28.36
N ASN A 71 -22.32 23.81 -29.14
CA ASN A 71 -21.85 24.33 -30.43
C ASN A 71 -22.98 24.49 -31.47
N LYS A 72 -24.06 23.70 -31.35
CA LYS A 72 -25.23 23.74 -32.23
C LYS A 72 -26.46 24.45 -31.63
N ASN A 73 -26.34 25.04 -30.43
CA ASN A 73 -27.46 25.62 -29.67
C ASN A 73 -28.64 24.64 -29.46
N ILE A 74 -28.35 23.35 -29.28
CA ILE A 74 -29.33 22.31 -28.97
C ILE A 74 -29.61 22.33 -27.47
N GLN A 75 -30.89 22.38 -27.08
CA GLN A 75 -31.27 22.36 -25.67
C GLN A 75 -31.27 20.93 -25.13
N ILE A 76 -30.43 20.67 -24.14
CA ILE A 76 -30.49 19.46 -23.31
C ILE A 76 -31.29 19.79 -22.06
N SER A 77 -32.29 18.98 -21.72
CA SER A 77 -33.08 19.20 -20.51
C SER A 77 -32.26 18.99 -19.23
N LYS A 78 -32.74 19.48 -18.07
CA LYS A 78 -32.06 19.29 -16.76
C LYS A 78 -31.86 17.82 -16.39
N ASP A 79 -32.68 16.92 -16.94
CA ASP A 79 -32.60 15.48 -16.71
C ASP A 79 -31.62 14.76 -17.67
N GLY A 80 -31.09 15.47 -18.68
CA GLY A 80 -30.16 14.92 -19.68
C GLY A 80 -30.83 14.38 -20.93
N ILE A 81 -32.06 14.80 -21.23
CA ILE A 81 -32.81 14.36 -22.42
C ILE A 81 -32.50 15.28 -23.61
N ILE A 82 -32.22 14.67 -24.76
CA ILE A 82 -32.17 15.31 -26.09
C ILE A 82 -33.46 14.93 -26.82
N LYS A 83 -34.17 15.93 -27.37
CA LYS A 83 -35.41 15.70 -28.11
C LYS A 83 -35.15 15.09 -29.49
N LYS A 84 -36.04 14.19 -29.93
CA LYS A 84 -35.89 13.45 -31.20
C LYS A 84 -35.70 14.33 -32.44
N GLU A 85 -36.32 15.51 -32.43
CA GLU A 85 -36.21 16.53 -33.48
C GLU A 85 -34.86 17.27 -33.52
N ASP A 86 -34.06 17.18 -32.45
CA ASP A 86 -32.72 17.76 -32.36
C ASP A 86 -31.59 16.77 -32.73
N ILE A 87 -31.86 15.46 -32.73
CA ILE A 87 -30.85 14.41 -32.99
C ILE A 87 -30.16 14.61 -34.35
N GLU A 88 -30.93 14.98 -35.38
CA GLU A 88 -30.41 15.23 -36.74
C GLU A 88 -29.52 16.47 -36.85
N LYS A 89 -29.48 17.34 -35.83
CA LYS A 89 -28.66 18.56 -35.79
C LYS A 89 -27.21 18.29 -35.37
N PHE A 90 -26.93 17.14 -34.76
CA PHE A 90 -25.57 16.70 -34.44
C PHE A 90 -24.85 16.26 -35.73
N LYS A 91 -23.87 17.05 -36.18
CA LYS A 91 -23.14 16.80 -37.43
C LYS A 91 -21.71 16.30 -37.23
N SER A 92 -21.11 16.55 -36.07
CA SER A 92 -19.73 16.18 -35.79
C SER A 92 -19.54 15.69 -34.35
N PHE A 93 -18.75 14.63 -34.18
CA PHE A 93 -18.16 14.31 -32.87
C PHE A 93 -16.64 14.29 -32.98
N LYS A 94 -15.97 14.95 -32.02
CA LYS A 94 -14.52 15.09 -31.94
C LYS A 94 -14.01 14.81 -30.53
N TYR A 95 -12.97 13.99 -30.41
CA TYR A 95 -12.25 13.74 -29.16
C TYR A 95 -10.77 13.55 -29.49
N ALA A 96 -9.91 14.53 -29.16
CA ALA A 96 -8.53 14.59 -29.65
C ALA A 96 -7.59 15.48 -28.79
N GLU A 97 -7.67 15.38 -27.46
CA GLU A 97 -6.82 16.14 -26.53
C GLU A 97 -5.93 15.23 -25.66
N ASN A 98 -4.98 15.82 -24.92
CA ASN A 98 -3.94 15.12 -24.14
C ASN A 98 -4.51 14.28 -22.98
N VAL A 99 -5.00 13.08 -23.26
CA VAL A 99 -5.45 12.12 -22.24
C VAL A 99 -5.00 10.71 -22.65
N ASP A 100 -4.27 10.01 -21.77
CA ASP A 100 -3.92 8.59 -21.92
C ASP A 100 -5.12 7.64 -21.64
N GLU A 101 -6.35 8.13 -21.81
CA GLU A 101 -7.59 7.45 -21.38
C GLU A 101 -8.50 7.10 -22.56
N GLN A 102 -8.95 5.84 -22.59
CA GLN A 102 -9.71 5.30 -23.72
C GLN A 102 -11.21 5.63 -23.67
N ILE A 103 -11.78 6.22 -24.72
CA ILE A 103 -13.22 6.54 -24.84
C ILE A 103 -14.04 5.39 -25.44
N ASN A 104 -15.27 5.16 -24.96
CA ASN A 104 -16.21 4.20 -25.54
C ASN A 104 -17.45 4.91 -26.15
N LEU A 105 -17.77 4.58 -27.41
CA LEU A 105 -18.83 5.20 -28.22
C LEU A 105 -20.17 4.42 -28.25
N SER A 106 -20.44 3.53 -27.29
CA SER A 106 -21.76 2.86 -27.21
C SER A 106 -22.91 3.88 -27.18
N GLY A 107 -23.92 3.70 -28.04
CA GLY A 107 -25.02 4.63 -28.23
C GLY A 107 -24.85 5.60 -29.41
N ILE A 108 -23.71 5.58 -30.12
CA ILE A 108 -23.47 6.42 -31.30
C ILE A 108 -24.43 6.12 -32.46
N GLU A 109 -24.96 4.90 -32.53
CA GLU A 109 -25.91 4.47 -33.56
C GLU A 109 -27.23 5.25 -33.53
N LYS A 110 -27.53 5.95 -32.44
CA LYS A 110 -28.69 6.83 -32.30
C LYS A 110 -28.52 8.19 -33.00
N PHE A 111 -27.30 8.61 -33.34
CA PHE A 111 -27.00 9.90 -33.97
C PHE A 111 -26.90 9.76 -35.50
N THR A 112 -28.04 9.53 -36.14
CA THR A 112 -28.18 9.32 -37.60
C THR A 112 -27.71 10.51 -38.45
N GLY A 113 -27.76 11.72 -37.91
CA GLY A 113 -27.39 12.96 -38.59
C GLY A 113 -25.90 13.22 -38.80
N LEU A 114 -25.01 12.40 -38.23
CA LEU A 114 -23.55 12.63 -38.22
C LEU A 114 -22.92 12.61 -39.62
N GLU A 115 -22.08 13.61 -39.90
CA GLU A 115 -21.30 13.74 -41.15
C GLU A 115 -19.78 13.56 -40.92
N TRP A 116 -19.28 13.85 -39.72
CA TRP A 116 -17.87 13.74 -39.37
C TRP A 116 -17.63 13.07 -38.00
N LEU A 117 -16.71 12.11 -37.95
CA LEU A 117 -16.27 11.46 -36.72
C LEU A 117 -14.75 11.50 -36.61
N TRP A 118 -14.21 12.15 -35.58
CA TRP A 118 -12.77 12.15 -35.26
C TRP A 118 -12.55 11.77 -33.80
N ILE A 119 -12.08 10.55 -33.55
CA ILE A 119 -11.88 10.02 -32.20
C ILE A 119 -10.47 9.46 -32.07
N ASP A 120 -9.72 9.98 -31.10
CA ASP A 120 -8.42 9.46 -30.70
C ASP A 120 -8.60 8.60 -29.42
N TYR A 121 -7.81 7.53 -29.27
CA TYR A 121 -7.84 6.55 -28.16
C TYR A 121 -9.19 5.82 -27.95
N LEU A 122 -9.75 5.20 -29.00
CA LEU A 122 -10.95 4.37 -28.88
C LEU A 122 -10.72 3.09 -28.07
N GLY A 123 -11.56 2.86 -27.05
CA GLY A 123 -11.59 1.65 -26.21
C GLY A 123 -12.56 0.55 -26.67
N ASN A 124 -13.38 0.79 -27.70
CA ASN A 124 -14.24 -0.23 -28.30
C ASN A 124 -13.40 -1.30 -29.02
N SER A 125 -13.67 -2.57 -28.75
CA SER A 125 -13.13 -3.69 -29.53
C SER A 125 -13.85 -3.89 -30.86
N SER A 126 -15.14 -3.57 -30.90
CA SER A 126 -15.99 -3.57 -32.08
C SER A 126 -16.80 -2.28 -32.13
N LEU A 127 -16.89 -1.63 -33.29
CA LEU A 127 -17.66 -0.41 -33.49
C LEU A 127 -18.65 -0.58 -34.66
N ASP A 128 -19.94 -0.36 -34.42
CA ASP A 128 -20.96 -0.35 -35.47
C ASP A 128 -21.36 1.09 -35.79
N LEU A 129 -21.17 1.49 -37.05
CA LEU A 129 -21.56 2.80 -37.59
C LEU A 129 -22.56 2.68 -38.74
N SER A 130 -23.12 1.48 -38.97
CA SER A 130 -23.99 1.21 -40.13
C SER A 130 -25.27 2.04 -40.16
N ASN A 131 -25.77 2.49 -39.00
CA ASN A 131 -26.91 3.41 -38.87
C ASN A 131 -26.54 4.89 -39.09
N ASN A 132 -25.25 5.26 -39.03
CA ASN A 132 -24.77 6.63 -39.22
C ASN A 132 -24.56 6.94 -40.72
N THR A 133 -25.61 6.74 -41.52
CA THR A 133 -25.54 6.66 -42.99
C THR A 133 -25.12 7.94 -43.70
N ASN A 134 -25.05 9.07 -42.98
CA ASN A 134 -24.65 10.38 -43.48
C ASN A 134 -23.14 10.66 -43.35
N LEU A 135 -22.37 9.78 -42.70
CA LEU A 135 -20.93 9.99 -42.46
C LEU A 135 -20.16 10.15 -43.78
N LYS A 136 -19.33 11.20 -43.84
CA LYS A 136 -18.45 11.56 -44.98
C LYS A 136 -16.98 11.41 -44.60
N MET A 137 -16.61 11.63 -43.34
CA MET A 137 -15.26 11.39 -42.83
C MET A 137 -15.29 10.61 -41.52
N ILE A 138 -14.48 9.57 -41.44
CA ILE A 138 -14.17 8.85 -40.21
C ILE A 138 -12.66 8.89 -40.01
N ARG A 139 -12.23 9.33 -38.83
CA ARG A 139 -10.83 9.40 -38.41
C ARG A 139 -10.69 8.83 -37.01
N LEU A 140 -10.06 7.67 -36.91
CA LEU A 140 -9.81 6.98 -35.65
C LEU A 140 -8.31 6.92 -35.42
N ARG A 141 -7.75 7.46 -34.33
CA ARG A 141 -6.30 7.37 -34.05
C ARG A 141 -5.94 6.79 -32.68
N GLY A 142 -4.77 6.15 -32.56
CA GLY A 142 -4.27 5.62 -31.29
C GLY A 142 -5.05 4.41 -30.75
N ASN A 143 -5.77 3.68 -31.61
CA ASN A 143 -6.74 2.66 -31.18
C ASN A 143 -6.09 1.28 -31.09
N SER A 144 -5.55 0.95 -29.92
CA SER A 144 -4.99 -0.38 -29.64
C SER A 144 -6.05 -1.47 -29.44
N CYS A 145 -7.32 -1.11 -29.22
CA CYS A 145 -8.38 -2.09 -28.92
C CYS A 145 -9.25 -2.50 -30.10
N LEU A 146 -9.36 -1.69 -31.16
CA LEU A 146 -10.31 -1.91 -32.26
C LEU A 146 -9.91 -3.10 -33.14
N GLU A 147 -10.74 -4.16 -33.14
CA GLU A 147 -10.55 -5.37 -33.94
C GLU A 147 -11.46 -5.39 -35.18
N GLU A 148 -12.69 -4.86 -35.06
CA GLU A 148 -13.74 -4.92 -36.09
C GLU A 148 -14.52 -3.59 -36.18
N ILE A 149 -14.89 -3.17 -37.39
CA ILE A 149 -15.72 -1.99 -37.64
C ILE A 149 -16.78 -2.27 -38.73
N ASN A 150 -18.05 -2.00 -38.44
CA ASN A 150 -19.15 -2.15 -39.40
C ASN A 150 -19.47 -0.80 -40.05
N LEU A 151 -19.10 -0.65 -41.33
CA LEU A 151 -19.32 0.54 -42.15
C LEU A 151 -20.42 0.35 -43.22
N SER A 152 -21.13 -0.78 -43.19
CA SER A 152 -21.88 -1.30 -44.33
C SER A 152 -23.01 -0.38 -44.86
N GLY A 153 -23.63 0.43 -43.99
CA GLY A 153 -24.68 1.39 -44.38
C GLY A 153 -24.18 2.73 -44.93
N ILE A 154 -22.88 3.04 -44.85
CA ILE A 154 -22.35 4.39 -45.07
C ILE A 154 -21.88 4.57 -46.53
N LYS A 155 -22.84 4.76 -47.45
CA LYS A 155 -22.54 4.97 -48.88
C LYS A 155 -21.88 6.34 -49.17
N THR A 156 -22.06 7.31 -48.26
CA THR A 156 -21.56 8.70 -48.36
C THR A 156 -20.11 8.89 -47.89
N LEU A 157 -19.47 7.84 -47.35
CA LEU A 157 -18.13 7.94 -46.78
C LEU A 157 -17.13 8.32 -47.87
N GLU A 158 -16.48 9.49 -47.77
CA GLU A 158 -15.49 9.96 -48.74
C GLU A 158 -14.05 9.75 -48.25
N THR A 159 -13.81 9.86 -46.94
CA THR A 159 -12.50 9.69 -46.31
C THR A 159 -12.57 8.76 -45.11
N LEU A 160 -11.70 7.75 -45.09
CA LEU A 160 -11.50 6.84 -43.95
C LEU A 160 -10.03 6.85 -43.52
N GLU A 161 -9.77 7.29 -42.30
CA GLU A 161 -8.46 7.20 -41.64
C GLU A 161 -8.57 6.34 -40.38
N ILE A 162 -7.83 5.24 -40.31
CA ILE A 162 -7.76 4.37 -39.12
C ILE A 162 -6.30 4.13 -38.75
N ASN A 163 -5.89 4.51 -37.54
CA ASN A 163 -4.63 4.10 -36.93
C ASN A 163 -4.91 3.07 -35.82
N THR A 164 -4.52 1.82 -36.07
CA THR A 164 -4.75 0.66 -35.18
C THR A 164 -3.72 -0.43 -35.41
N THR A 165 -3.54 -1.32 -34.43
CA THR A 165 -2.59 -2.43 -34.46
C THR A 165 -3.25 -3.81 -34.46
N ASN A 166 -4.57 -3.89 -34.29
CA ASN A 166 -5.28 -5.15 -33.98
C ASN A 166 -6.50 -5.44 -34.88
N MET A 167 -6.73 -4.64 -35.93
CA MET A 167 -7.87 -4.81 -36.83
C MET A 167 -7.74 -6.08 -37.69
N LYS A 168 -8.76 -6.95 -37.64
CA LYS A 168 -8.76 -8.30 -38.23
C LYS A 168 -9.34 -8.35 -39.65
N SER A 169 -10.36 -7.54 -39.90
CA SER A 169 -11.07 -7.47 -41.19
C SER A 169 -11.66 -6.09 -41.43
N LEU A 170 -11.75 -5.67 -42.70
CA LEU A 170 -12.33 -4.38 -43.08
C LEU A 170 -13.05 -4.52 -44.44
N ASP A 171 -14.38 -4.58 -44.42
CA ASP A 171 -15.19 -4.61 -45.65
C ASP A 171 -15.58 -3.17 -46.05
N LEU A 172 -15.11 -2.73 -47.22
CA LEU A 172 -15.40 -1.41 -47.81
C LEU A 172 -16.25 -1.52 -49.09
N SER A 173 -16.78 -2.72 -49.39
CA SER A 173 -17.47 -3.01 -50.65
C SER A 173 -18.74 -2.19 -50.88
N THR A 174 -19.42 -1.77 -49.80
CA THR A 174 -20.63 -0.94 -49.89
C THR A 174 -20.35 0.57 -49.80
N ASN A 175 -19.14 0.98 -49.43
CA ASN A 175 -18.75 2.38 -49.25
C ASN A 175 -18.35 3.02 -50.60
N THR A 176 -19.26 2.98 -51.58
CA THR A 176 -19.00 3.35 -52.98
C THR A 176 -18.54 4.79 -53.20
N GLY A 177 -18.78 5.69 -52.23
CA GLY A 177 -18.32 7.08 -52.25
C GLY A 177 -16.87 7.30 -51.81
N LEU A 178 -16.15 6.26 -51.36
CA LEU A 178 -14.83 6.39 -50.73
C LEU A 178 -13.76 6.82 -51.74
N LYS A 179 -13.18 8.00 -51.51
CA LYS A 179 -12.14 8.63 -52.34
C LYS A 179 -10.75 8.52 -51.71
N GLN A 180 -10.66 8.48 -50.38
CA GLN A 180 -9.41 8.45 -49.64
C GLN A 180 -9.45 7.41 -48.51
N LEU A 181 -8.47 6.49 -48.51
CA LEU A 181 -8.27 5.49 -47.46
C LEU A 181 -6.86 5.63 -46.90
N GLN A 182 -6.74 5.78 -45.58
CA GLN A 182 -5.46 5.82 -44.88
C GLN A 182 -5.49 4.85 -43.69
N LEU A 183 -4.71 3.77 -43.79
CA LEU A 183 -4.51 2.81 -42.70
C LEU A 183 -3.11 3.00 -42.13
N LEU A 184 -3.02 3.26 -40.82
CA LEU A 184 -1.79 3.50 -40.07
C LEU A 184 -1.67 2.46 -38.94
N GLY A 185 -0.44 2.18 -38.50
CA GLY A 185 -0.16 1.16 -37.48
C GLY A 185 0.16 -0.23 -38.05
N ASP A 186 0.32 -1.20 -37.14
CA ASP A 186 0.61 -2.60 -37.54
C ASP A 186 -0.64 -3.25 -38.14
N THR A 187 -0.57 -3.45 -39.45
CA THR A 187 -1.63 -4.05 -40.27
C THR A 187 -1.33 -5.51 -40.61
N SER A 188 -0.40 -6.17 -39.90
CA SER A 188 0.09 -7.51 -40.24
C SER A 188 -0.99 -8.60 -40.17
N GLU A 189 -1.92 -8.57 -39.22
CA GLU A 189 -3.04 -9.53 -39.18
C GLU A 189 -4.01 -9.33 -40.37
N LEU A 190 -4.34 -8.07 -40.69
CA LEU A 190 -5.13 -7.69 -41.86
C LEU A 190 -4.44 -8.08 -43.19
N LYS A 191 -3.10 -8.17 -43.19
CA LYS A 191 -2.26 -8.63 -44.32
C LYS A 191 -2.04 -10.15 -44.37
N LYS A 192 -2.18 -10.88 -43.25
CA LYS A 192 -2.22 -12.35 -43.24
C LYS A 192 -3.54 -12.85 -43.85
N GLY A 193 -4.64 -12.14 -43.59
CA GLY A 193 -5.95 -12.39 -44.15
C GLY A 193 -6.19 -11.73 -45.52
N LEU A 194 -5.38 -12.03 -46.54
CA LEU A 194 -5.48 -11.42 -47.88
C LEU A 194 -6.80 -11.67 -48.66
N GLY A 195 -7.79 -12.33 -48.06
CA GLY A 195 -9.17 -12.44 -48.54
C GLY A 195 -10.19 -11.46 -47.92
N TYR A 196 -9.80 -10.61 -46.96
CA TYR A 196 -10.75 -9.84 -46.12
C TYR A 196 -10.72 -8.31 -46.25
N LEU A 197 -9.89 -7.76 -47.14
CA LEU A 197 -9.98 -6.35 -47.55
C LEU A 197 -10.74 -6.25 -48.88
N LYS A 198 -12.08 -6.10 -48.82
CA LYS A 198 -12.88 -5.87 -50.03
C LYS A 198 -12.86 -4.38 -50.37
N LEU A 199 -12.05 -4.03 -51.36
CA LEU A 199 -12.02 -2.69 -51.96
C LEU A 199 -13.12 -2.55 -53.02
N ASN A 200 -13.64 -1.34 -53.19
CA ASN A 200 -14.47 -0.99 -54.34
C ASN A 200 -13.59 -0.47 -55.50
N GLU A 201 -14.16 -0.47 -56.71
CA GLU A 201 -13.47 -0.16 -57.98
C GLU A 201 -12.92 1.28 -58.08
N ASN A 202 -13.36 2.20 -57.21
CA ASN A 202 -13.00 3.61 -57.25
C ASN A 202 -11.79 3.97 -56.35
N ILE A 203 -11.30 3.05 -55.52
CA ILE A 203 -10.24 3.33 -54.54
C ILE A 203 -8.87 3.38 -55.26
N LYS A 204 -8.37 4.60 -55.50
CA LYS A 204 -6.96 4.81 -55.84
C LYS A 204 -6.10 4.70 -54.59
N LEU A 205 -5.22 3.71 -54.57
CA LEU A 205 -4.17 3.53 -53.55
C LEU A 205 -3.00 4.51 -53.73
N ASP A 206 -3.32 5.80 -53.88
CA ASP A 206 -2.30 6.85 -53.93
C ASP A 206 -1.67 7.03 -52.54
N SER A 207 -0.35 6.83 -52.46
CA SER A 207 0.54 7.09 -51.32
C SER A 207 0.70 6.08 -50.16
N TYR A 208 0.53 4.75 -50.36
CA TYR A 208 1.20 3.78 -49.45
C TYR A 208 1.56 2.40 -50.06
N VAL A 209 2.38 2.40 -51.13
CA VAL A 209 3.25 1.25 -51.42
C VAL A 209 4.67 1.64 -51.01
N PRO A 210 5.25 1.07 -49.93
CA PRO A 210 6.65 1.23 -49.65
C PRO A 210 7.47 0.68 -50.82
N ASN A 211 8.33 1.51 -51.42
CA ASN A 211 9.27 1.08 -52.47
C ASN A 211 10.44 0.22 -51.92
N GLU A 212 10.30 -0.30 -50.70
CA GLU A 212 11.24 -1.20 -50.05
C GLU A 212 10.66 -2.61 -50.04
N ALA A 213 11.46 -3.59 -50.48
CA ALA A 213 11.06 -4.99 -50.45
C ALA A 213 10.79 -5.44 -49.01
N GLN A 214 9.54 -5.80 -48.71
CA GLN A 214 9.16 -6.26 -47.36
C GLN A 214 9.64 -7.69 -47.12
N ASN A 215 10.75 -7.81 -46.38
CA ASN A 215 11.32 -9.07 -45.94
C ASN A 215 10.52 -9.69 -44.78
N THR A 216 9.37 -10.29 -45.07
CA THR A 216 8.54 -10.98 -44.07
C THR A 216 9.10 -12.37 -43.77
N THR A 217 9.60 -12.59 -42.55
CA THR A 217 10.05 -13.91 -42.09
C THR A 217 8.89 -14.67 -41.45
N VAL A 218 8.62 -15.91 -41.90
CA VAL A 218 7.66 -16.83 -41.30
C VAL A 218 8.36 -18.16 -41.05
N LEU A 219 8.16 -18.75 -39.87
CA LEU A 219 8.76 -20.01 -39.46
C LEU A 219 7.72 -21.14 -39.64
N VAL A 220 8.06 -22.16 -40.42
CA VAL A 220 7.21 -23.35 -40.62
C VAL A 220 7.69 -24.46 -39.68
N ASP A 221 6.75 -25.15 -39.03
CA ASP A 221 7.05 -26.24 -38.09
C ASP A 221 7.41 -27.53 -38.87
N ASN A 222 8.70 -27.83 -38.94
CA ASN A 222 9.28 -28.84 -39.84
C ASN A 222 9.14 -30.31 -39.37
N GLU A 223 8.51 -30.61 -38.22
CA GLU A 223 8.50 -31.99 -37.70
C GLU A 223 7.44 -32.94 -38.27
N LYS A 224 6.40 -32.46 -38.98
CA LYS A 224 5.29 -33.33 -39.43
C LYS A 224 5.18 -33.60 -40.92
N ASP A 225 5.48 -32.64 -41.78
CA ASP A 225 5.26 -32.77 -43.22
C ASP A 225 6.51 -32.36 -44.01
N LYS A 226 6.96 -33.22 -44.93
CA LYS A 226 8.06 -32.92 -45.88
C LYS A 226 7.64 -31.94 -46.98
N GLN A 227 6.61 -31.15 -46.72
CA GLN A 227 5.91 -30.33 -47.69
C GLN A 227 5.18 -29.18 -47.02
N ILE A 228 5.00 -28.07 -47.74
CA ILE A 228 4.12 -26.96 -47.35
C ILE A 228 3.06 -26.78 -48.44
N ASP A 229 1.80 -26.61 -48.04
CA ASP A 229 0.70 -26.28 -48.95
C ASP A 229 0.45 -24.76 -48.94
N LEU A 230 0.89 -24.11 -50.02
CA LEU A 230 0.78 -22.67 -50.22
C LEU A 230 -0.67 -22.17 -50.20
N ALA A 231 -1.64 -22.98 -50.65
CA ALA A 231 -3.03 -22.57 -50.68
C ALA A 231 -3.68 -22.57 -49.28
N LYS A 232 -3.15 -23.40 -48.38
CA LYS A 232 -3.58 -23.53 -46.99
C LYS A 232 -2.91 -22.48 -46.09
N GLU A 233 -1.61 -22.28 -46.25
CA GLU A 233 -0.84 -21.33 -45.43
C GLU A 233 -0.95 -19.88 -45.95
N PHE A 234 -1.26 -19.67 -47.24
CA PHE A 234 -1.46 -18.35 -47.87
C PHE A 234 -2.75 -18.27 -48.70
N PRO A 235 -3.94 -18.38 -48.08
CA PRO A 235 -5.22 -18.32 -48.78
C PRO A 235 -5.38 -16.98 -49.51
N GLY A 236 -5.45 -17.05 -50.85
CA GLY A 236 -5.54 -15.89 -51.75
C GLY A 236 -4.33 -15.70 -52.68
N ILE A 237 -3.21 -16.40 -52.43
CA ILE A 237 -2.10 -16.46 -53.40
C ILE A 237 -2.41 -17.55 -54.43
N ASN A 238 -2.42 -17.20 -55.72
CA ASN A 238 -2.44 -18.20 -56.79
C ASN A 238 -1.10 -18.96 -56.78
N PRO A 239 -1.08 -20.29 -56.57
CA PRO A 239 0.16 -21.05 -56.49
C PRO A 239 1.05 -20.91 -57.70
N ASP A 240 0.49 -20.82 -58.90
CA ASP A 240 1.26 -20.79 -60.15
C ASP A 240 2.18 -19.56 -60.25
N ASP A 241 1.79 -18.45 -59.64
CA ASP A 241 2.57 -17.21 -59.59
C ASP A 241 3.75 -17.26 -58.59
N VAL A 242 3.93 -18.37 -57.87
CA VAL A 242 5.08 -18.59 -56.96
C VAL A 242 6.31 -19.13 -57.70
N ILE A 243 7.39 -18.36 -57.71
CA ILE A 243 8.69 -18.65 -58.33
C ILE A 243 9.69 -19.13 -57.25
N LEU A 244 10.17 -20.35 -57.36
CA LEU A 244 11.24 -20.90 -56.50
C LEU A 244 12.62 -20.53 -57.04
N ASP A 245 13.61 -20.34 -56.15
CA ASP A 245 15.02 -20.30 -56.55
C ASP A 245 15.48 -21.73 -56.91
N PRO A 246 15.97 -21.98 -58.15
CA PRO A 246 16.29 -23.33 -58.61
C PRO A 246 17.49 -23.98 -57.91
N ASN A 247 18.25 -23.25 -57.08
CA ASN A 247 19.49 -23.75 -56.47
C ASN A 247 19.30 -24.50 -55.14
N GLN A 248 18.06 -24.79 -54.71
CA GLN A 248 17.76 -25.05 -53.28
C GLN A 248 17.10 -26.40 -52.95
N GLY A 249 17.10 -27.37 -53.87
CA GLY A 249 16.68 -28.76 -53.57
C GLY A 249 15.19 -28.91 -53.23
N VAL A 250 14.36 -28.11 -53.91
CA VAL A 250 12.90 -28.04 -53.72
C VAL A 250 12.17 -28.32 -55.02
N THR A 251 11.04 -29.00 -54.93
CA THR A 251 10.12 -29.27 -56.05
C THR A 251 8.74 -28.68 -55.76
N LYS A 252 8.04 -28.23 -56.81
CA LYS A 252 6.70 -27.63 -56.74
C LYS A 252 5.72 -28.48 -57.53
N GLU A 253 4.59 -28.83 -56.90
CA GLU A 253 3.51 -29.60 -57.51
C GLU A 253 2.17 -28.95 -57.13
N GLY A 254 1.65 -28.09 -58.01
CA GLY A 254 0.49 -27.23 -57.71
C GLY A 254 0.78 -26.27 -56.56
N SER A 255 -0.04 -26.33 -55.50
CA SER A 255 0.14 -25.56 -54.27
C SER A 255 1.20 -26.13 -53.33
N ILE A 256 1.72 -27.33 -53.58
CA ILE A 256 2.61 -28.02 -52.65
C ILE A 256 4.08 -27.80 -53.03
N ILE A 257 4.89 -27.25 -52.12
CA ILE A 257 6.36 -27.29 -52.20
C ILE A 257 6.85 -28.48 -51.37
N LYS A 258 7.76 -29.29 -51.93
CA LYS A 258 8.36 -30.48 -51.30
C LYS A 258 9.88 -30.33 -51.21
N TRP A 259 10.48 -30.87 -50.14
CA TRP A 259 11.93 -30.81 -49.87
C TRP A 259 12.58 -32.18 -50.04
N ASP A 260 13.71 -32.27 -50.75
CA ASP A 260 14.46 -33.52 -50.91
C ASP A 260 15.13 -33.98 -49.60
N LYS A 261 15.42 -33.03 -48.69
CA LYS A 261 15.85 -33.25 -47.30
C LYS A 261 15.13 -32.26 -46.39
N VAL A 262 14.70 -32.73 -45.21
CA VAL A 262 14.06 -31.86 -44.20
C VAL A 262 15.08 -30.84 -43.67
N PRO A 263 14.82 -29.52 -43.77
CA PRO A 263 15.72 -28.52 -43.21
C PRO A 263 15.74 -28.58 -41.68
N LYS A 264 16.94 -28.66 -41.10
CA LYS A 264 17.13 -28.74 -39.63
C LYS A 264 16.84 -27.43 -38.90
N ASN A 265 16.90 -26.32 -39.61
CA ASN A 265 16.53 -24.99 -39.12
C ASN A 265 15.16 -24.60 -39.70
N PRO A 266 14.38 -23.75 -39.02
CA PRO A 266 13.14 -23.23 -39.59
C PRO A 266 13.45 -22.42 -40.85
N ILE A 267 12.61 -22.63 -41.86
CA ILE A 267 12.83 -22.14 -43.23
C ILE A 267 12.53 -20.65 -43.29
N ARG A 268 13.54 -19.83 -43.57
CA ARG A 268 13.32 -18.42 -43.92
C ARG A 268 12.88 -18.33 -45.38
N TYR A 269 11.92 -17.47 -45.68
CA TYR A 269 11.67 -17.01 -47.05
C TYR A 269 11.41 -15.51 -47.08
N THR A 270 11.58 -14.92 -48.26
CA THR A 270 11.42 -13.48 -48.53
C THR A 270 10.65 -13.32 -49.82
N TYR A 271 9.45 -12.72 -49.80
CA TYR A 271 8.68 -12.42 -51.01
C TYR A 271 8.79 -10.95 -51.42
N ARG A 272 8.50 -10.65 -52.68
CA ARG A 272 8.50 -9.29 -53.23
C ARG A 272 7.24 -9.02 -54.02
N THR A 273 6.60 -7.90 -53.75
CA THR A 273 5.39 -7.48 -54.46
C THR A 273 5.70 -6.43 -55.53
N GLN A 274 5.55 -6.78 -56.82
CA GLN A 274 5.55 -5.82 -57.93
C GLN A 274 4.18 -5.80 -58.62
N GLY A 275 3.56 -4.61 -58.72
CA GLY A 275 2.29 -4.42 -59.44
C GLY A 275 2.49 -4.11 -60.92
N LYS A 276 1.49 -4.41 -61.74
CA LYS A 276 1.35 -3.88 -63.12
C LYS A 276 0.34 -2.72 -63.15
N GLU A 277 0.43 -1.88 -64.18
CA GLU A 277 -0.35 -0.64 -64.36
C GLU A 277 -1.89 -0.80 -64.31
N ASN A 278 -2.41 -2.02 -64.46
CA ASN A 278 -3.85 -2.30 -64.50
C ASN A 278 -4.42 -2.92 -63.20
N GLY A 279 -3.76 -2.72 -62.05
CA GLY A 279 -4.34 -3.09 -60.75
C GLY A 279 -4.29 -4.58 -60.39
N THR A 280 -3.39 -5.36 -60.99
CA THR A 280 -3.16 -6.77 -60.61
C THR A 280 -1.77 -6.95 -59.98
N LEU A 281 -1.75 -7.50 -58.77
CA LEU A 281 -0.62 -8.14 -58.07
C LEU A 281 -0.88 -9.67 -58.18
N LEU A 282 0.07 -10.62 -58.27
CA LEU A 282 1.52 -10.60 -58.05
C LEU A 282 2.22 -11.85 -58.63
N TYR A 283 3.56 -11.87 -58.69
CA TYR A 283 4.35 -13.10 -58.55
C TYR A 283 5.15 -13.11 -57.24
N VAL A 284 5.28 -14.27 -56.60
CA VAL A 284 5.93 -14.46 -55.29
C VAL A 284 7.26 -15.19 -55.50
N ARG A 285 8.41 -14.53 -55.33
CA ARG A 285 9.69 -15.25 -55.29
C ARG A 285 9.98 -15.76 -53.87
N LEU A 286 10.53 -16.96 -53.72
CA LEU A 286 10.95 -17.52 -52.43
C LEU A 286 12.48 -17.72 -52.41
N TYR A 287 13.13 -17.29 -51.31
CA TYR A 287 14.58 -17.39 -51.08
C TYR A 287 14.84 -18.13 -49.76
N ILE A 288 15.36 -19.36 -49.81
CA ILE A 288 15.63 -20.17 -48.62
C ILE A 288 17.07 -19.92 -48.14
N GLU A 289 17.27 -19.11 -47.11
CA GLU A 289 18.59 -18.94 -46.51
C GLU A 289 18.90 -20.14 -45.59
N ASP A 290 19.69 -21.09 -46.10
CA ASP A 290 20.27 -22.16 -45.30
C ASP A 290 21.30 -21.54 -44.34
N SER A 291 20.85 -21.28 -43.11
CA SER A 291 21.43 -20.29 -42.20
C SER A 291 22.69 -20.81 -41.50
N TYR A 292 23.82 -20.70 -42.20
CA TYR A 292 25.16 -20.86 -41.62
C TYR A 292 25.41 -19.81 -40.52
N GLY A 293 25.16 -20.16 -39.25
CA GLY A 293 25.82 -19.53 -38.11
C GLY A 293 24.99 -19.15 -36.87
N ILE A 294 23.65 -19.27 -36.88
CA ILE A 294 22.84 -18.87 -35.70
C ILE A 294 22.64 -20.06 -34.77
N THR A 295 23.37 -20.08 -33.65
CA THR A 295 23.15 -21.01 -32.53
C THR A 295 21.81 -20.72 -31.84
N GLU A 296 21.05 -21.77 -31.53
CA GLU A 296 19.82 -21.85 -30.71
C GLU A 296 19.39 -20.58 -29.94
N GLY A 297 18.31 -19.93 -30.40
CA GLY A 297 17.55 -18.94 -29.62
C GLY A 297 16.55 -19.59 -28.66
N VAL A 298 15.75 -18.78 -27.94
CA VAL A 298 14.71 -19.28 -27.01
C VAL A 298 13.32 -18.74 -27.35
N VAL A 299 12.33 -19.64 -27.44
CA VAL A 299 10.93 -19.27 -27.69
C VAL A 299 10.30 -18.64 -26.43
N ILE A 300 9.58 -17.52 -26.57
CA ILE A 300 8.78 -16.90 -25.50
C ILE A 300 7.47 -17.66 -25.35
N ASN A 301 7.41 -18.63 -24.43
CA ASN A 301 6.21 -19.43 -24.17
C ASN A 301 6.20 -19.97 -22.72
N GLU A 302 5.09 -20.58 -22.30
CA GLU A 302 4.90 -21.13 -20.94
C GLU A 302 5.91 -22.22 -20.55
N LYS A 303 6.56 -22.88 -21.51
CA LYS A 303 7.58 -23.90 -21.24
C LYS A 303 8.92 -23.29 -20.82
N ASN A 304 9.34 -22.21 -21.48
CA ASN A 304 10.62 -21.56 -21.23
C ASN A 304 10.52 -20.42 -20.21
N PHE A 305 9.35 -19.76 -20.17
CA PHE A 305 9.02 -18.61 -19.32
C PHE A 305 7.59 -18.79 -18.75
N PRO A 306 7.38 -19.59 -17.70
CA PRO A 306 6.04 -19.95 -17.20
C PRO A 306 5.19 -18.76 -16.74
N ASP A 307 5.81 -17.73 -16.18
CA ASP A 307 5.11 -16.55 -15.68
C ASP A 307 4.62 -15.64 -16.83
N LYS A 308 3.31 -15.38 -16.86
CA LYS A 308 2.66 -14.57 -17.89
C LYS A 308 3.07 -13.10 -17.85
N GLU A 309 3.30 -12.53 -16.67
CA GLU A 309 3.70 -11.12 -16.56
C GLU A 309 5.19 -10.96 -16.88
N PHE A 310 6.03 -11.98 -16.62
CA PHE A 310 7.40 -12.02 -17.13
C PHE A 310 7.44 -12.13 -18.67
N ARG A 311 6.60 -12.99 -19.29
CA ARG A 311 6.48 -13.03 -20.76
C ARG A 311 6.05 -11.70 -21.35
N LYS A 312 5.02 -11.05 -20.77
CA LYS A 312 4.60 -9.69 -21.18
C LYS A 312 5.74 -8.68 -21.12
N TYR A 313 6.60 -8.75 -20.11
CA TYR A 313 7.78 -7.88 -20.04
C TYR A 313 8.74 -8.14 -21.20
N LEU A 314 9.05 -9.40 -21.52
CA LEU A 314 9.89 -9.76 -22.67
C LEU A 314 9.28 -9.32 -24.02
N CYS A 315 7.95 -9.21 -24.08
CA CYS A 315 7.21 -8.68 -25.24
C CYS A 315 7.03 -7.15 -25.23
N SER A 316 7.56 -6.44 -24.23
CA SER A 316 7.40 -4.99 -24.10
C SER A 316 8.59 -4.23 -24.67
N SER A 317 8.34 -3.00 -25.14
CA SER A 317 9.39 -2.07 -25.59
C SER A 317 10.44 -1.79 -24.48
N ASN A 318 10.06 -1.88 -23.21
CA ASN A 318 10.96 -1.69 -22.07
C ASN A 318 12.09 -2.74 -21.99
N PHE A 319 11.85 -3.97 -22.47
CA PHE A 319 12.88 -5.02 -22.54
C PHE A 319 13.90 -4.75 -23.66
N ILE A 320 13.49 -4.05 -24.73
CA ILE A 320 14.31 -3.76 -25.91
C ILE A 320 15.13 -2.47 -25.74
N ALA A 321 14.61 -1.50 -24.97
CA ALA A 321 15.19 -0.17 -24.82
C ALA A 321 16.56 -0.09 -24.10
N TYR A 322 17.01 -1.15 -23.39
CA TYR A 322 18.06 -1.05 -22.37
C TYR A 322 19.48 -1.54 -22.75
N ASP A 323 19.75 -2.01 -23.98
CA ASP A 323 21.13 -2.31 -24.41
C ASP A 323 21.41 -1.98 -25.90
N ASN A 324 21.82 -0.72 -26.13
CA ASN A 324 22.71 -0.29 -27.23
C ASN A 324 22.31 -0.65 -28.67
N GLY A 325 21.18 -0.09 -29.15
CA GLY A 325 21.01 0.19 -30.58
C GLY A 325 20.78 -1.02 -31.48
N ILE A 326 20.12 -2.06 -30.97
CA ILE A 326 19.53 -3.11 -31.82
C ILE A 326 18.08 -2.68 -32.11
N ASP A 327 17.76 -2.46 -33.38
CA ASP A 327 16.38 -2.23 -33.82
C ASP A 327 15.64 -3.57 -33.90
N ILE A 328 15.28 -4.10 -32.73
CA ILE A 328 14.47 -5.32 -32.61
C ILE A 328 13.01 -4.91 -32.61
N GLN A 329 12.21 -5.48 -33.51
CA GLN A 329 10.75 -5.37 -33.44
C GLN A 329 10.26 -5.95 -32.10
N ASN A 330 9.17 -5.39 -31.55
CA ASN A 330 8.57 -5.88 -30.31
C ASN A 330 8.27 -7.38 -30.44
N PHE A 331 8.93 -8.21 -29.61
CA PHE A 331 8.62 -9.63 -29.55
C PHE A 331 7.17 -9.84 -29.09
N LYS A 332 6.55 -10.91 -29.56
CA LYS A 332 5.24 -11.41 -29.09
C LYS A 332 5.35 -12.84 -28.57
N GLU A 333 4.36 -13.28 -27.81
CA GLU A 333 4.33 -14.64 -27.28
C GLU A 333 4.28 -15.64 -28.44
N GLY A 334 5.21 -16.59 -28.46
CA GLY A 334 5.50 -17.47 -29.60
C GLY A 334 6.78 -17.13 -30.37
N ASP A 335 7.31 -15.91 -30.27
CA ASP A 335 8.54 -15.52 -30.98
C ASP A 335 9.80 -16.15 -30.36
N ILE A 336 10.86 -16.25 -31.15
CA ILE A 336 12.20 -16.65 -30.70
C ILE A 336 13.02 -15.40 -30.38
N ILE A 337 13.53 -15.29 -29.16
CA ILE A 337 14.61 -14.36 -28.83
C ILE A 337 15.92 -14.96 -29.38
N PRO A 338 16.60 -14.34 -30.37
CA PRO A 338 17.82 -14.88 -30.95
C PRO A 338 18.97 -14.94 -29.93
N ALA A 339 19.87 -15.91 -30.05
CA ALA A 339 21.02 -16.03 -29.14
C ALA A 339 21.92 -14.79 -29.13
N GLU A 340 22.01 -14.06 -30.24
CA GLU A 340 22.74 -12.79 -30.29
C GLU A 340 22.08 -11.68 -29.46
N VAL A 341 20.75 -11.69 -29.30
CA VAL A 341 20.03 -10.76 -28.42
C VAL A 341 20.23 -11.18 -26.96
N LEU A 342 20.06 -12.47 -26.63
CA LEU A 342 20.32 -13.01 -25.29
C LEU A 342 21.74 -12.69 -24.78
N ARG A 343 22.75 -12.69 -25.67
CA ARG A 343 24.15 -12.34 -25.36
C ARG A 343 24.38 -10.83 -25.21
N LYS A 344 23.51 -9.97 -25.75
CA LYS A 344 23.64 -8.51 -25.67
C LYS A 344 22.96 -7.93 -24.43
N ILE A 345 21.87 -8.54 -23.92
CA ILE A 345 21.19 -8.09 -22.70
C ILE A 345 22.09 -8.24 -21.46
N LYS A 346 22.50 -7.10 -20.87
CA LYS A 346 23.23 -7.05 -19.60
C LYS A 346 22.39 -6.61 -18.41
N ASN A 347 21.23 -6.01 -18.63
CA ASN A 347 20.38 -5.48 -17.57
C ASN A 347 18.93 -5.95 -17.78
N ILE A 348 18.30 -6.45 -16.74
CA ILE A 348 16.85 -6.73 -16.70
C ILE A 348 16.30 -6.03 -15.46
N ASP A 349 15.30 -5.18 -15.68
CA ASP A 349 14.54 -4.52 -14.61
C ASP A 349 13.05 -4.81 -14.79
N ILE A 350 12.51 -5.56 -13.84
CA ILE A 350 11.10 -5.96 -13.72
C ILE A 350 10.51 -5.52 -12.37
N SER A 351 11.13 -4.53 -11.73
CA SER A 351 10.71 -3.98 -10.44
C SER A 351 9.26 -3.46 -10.44
N GLY A 352 8.64 -3.44 -9.27
CA GLY A 352 7.35 -2.76 -9.07
C GLY A 352 6.13 -3.40 -9.75
N ASN A 353 6.31 -4.47 -10.53
CA ASN A 353 5.26 -5.15 -11.29
C ASN A 353 4.20 -5.81 -10.38
N LYS A 354 4.58 -6.24 -9.16
CA LYS A 354 3.71 -6.77 -8.09
C LYS A 354 2.93 -8.04 -8.46
N LYS A 355 3.25 -8.68 -9.57
CA LYS A 355 2.54 -9.86 -10.07
C LYS A 355 3.42 -11.03 -10.51
N ILE A 356 4.70 -10.81 -10.81
CA ILE A 356 5.62 -11.88 -11.22
C ILE A 356 5.86 -12.80 -10.01
N GLU A 357 5.58 -14.10 -10.17
CA GLU A 357 5.75 -15.14 -9.16
C GLU A 357 6.86 -16.16 -9.49
N ASP A 358 7.26 -16.27 -10.76
CA ASP A 358 8.28 -17.21 -11.26
C ASP A 358 9.22 -16.54 -12.28
N LEU A 359 10.53 -16.74 -12.08
CA LEU A 359 11.61 -16.25 -12.94
C LEU A 359 12.28 -17.36 -13.76
N THR A 360 11.68 -18.54 -13.84
CA THR A 360 12.08 -19.60 -14.75
C THR A 360 12.23 -19.04 -16.16
N GLY A 361 13.41 -19.24 -16.73
CA GLY A 361 13.85 -18.62 -17.99
C GLY A 361 14.98 -17.59 -17.84
N ILE A 362 15.20 -17.01 -16.64
CA ILE A 362 16.30 -16.05 -16.42
C ILE A 362 17.70 -16.62 -16.76
N LYS A 363 17.86 -17.94 -16.64
CA LYS A 363 19.04 -18.72 -17.05
C LYS A 363 19.49 -18.56 -18.50
N TYR A 364 18.61 -18.09 -19.41
CA TYR A 364 18.95 -17.88 -20.82
C TYR A 364 19.79 -16.62 -21.03
N PHE A 365 19.74 -15.66 -20.10
CA PHE A 365 20.49 -14.39 -20.14
C PHE A 365 21.88 -14.54 -19.51
N LYS A 366 22.75 -15.33 -20.12
CA LYS A 366 24.06 -15.70 -19.52
C LYS A 366 25.00 -14.51 -19.27
N ASN A 367 24.85 -13.44 -20.04
CA ASN A 367 25.66 -12.21 -19.94
C ASN A 367 25.04 -11.13 -19.03
N LEU A 368 23.98 -11.46 -18.29
CA LEU A 368 23.28 -10.56 -17.39
C LEU A 368 24.19 -10.09 -16.25
N GLN A 369 24.39 -8.78 -16.14
CA GLN A 369 25.23 -8.11 -15.13
C GLN A 369 24.39 -7.47 -14.02
N MET A 370 23.17 -7.03 -14.33
CA MET A 370 22.24 -6.47 -13.35
C MET A 370 20.86 -7.13 -13.50
N LEU A 371 20.31 -7.62 -12.38
CA LEU A 371 18.93 -8.06 -12.28
C LEU A 371 18.25 -7.30 -11.15
N ASN A 372 17.27 -6.46 -11.51
CA ASN A 372 16.33 -5.87 -10.56
C ASN A 372 14.97 -6.55 -10.72
N CYS A 373 14.53 -7.26 -9.70
CA CYS A 373 13.26 -7.97 -9.66
C CYS A 373 12.46 -7.69 -8.38
N ASN A 374 12.70 -6.55 -7.74
CA ASN A 374 12.05 -6.18 -6.49
C ASN A 374 10.53 -5.92 -6.62
N ASP A 375 9.86 -5.77 -5.48
CA ASP A 375 8.42 -5.43 -5.39
C ASP A 375 7.52 -6.40 -6.19
N ASN A 376 7.80 -7.70 -6.07
CA ASN A 376 7.10 -8.77 -6.79
C ASN A 376 6.58 -9.85 -5.82
N LYS A 377 6.35 -11.07 -6.31
CA LYS A 377 5.82 -12.20 -5.55
C LYS A 377 6.66 -13.47 -5.76
N ILE A 378 7.91 -13.30 -6.22
CA ILE A 378 8.81 -14.38 -6.61
C ILE A 378 9.07 -15.29 -5.41
N LYS A 379 8.79 -16.59 -5.56
CA LYS A 379 8.92 -17.59 -4.48
C LYS A 379 10.28 -18.29 -4.50
N ASN A 380 10.83 -18.47 -5.69
CA ASN A 380 12.15 -19.06 -5.93
C ASN A 380 12.80 -18.32 -7.08
N ILE A 381 14.11 -18.14 -7.03
CA ILE A 381 14.92 -17.61 -8.13
C ILE A 381 16.13 -18.52 -8.31
N ASN A 382 16.51 -18.81 -9.56
CA ASN A 382 17.72 -19.54 -9.87
C ASN A 382 18.58 -18.73 -10.85
N VAL A 383 19.68 -18.19 -10.33
CA VAL A 383 20.66 -17.37 -11.08
C VAL A 383 21.99 -18.10 -11.33
N SER A 384 22.04 -19.44 -11.18
CA SER A 384 23.30 -20.21 -11.28
C SER A 384 24.00 -20.11 -12.65
N GLU A 385 23.23 -19.87 -13.71
CA GLU A 385 23.74 -19.67 -15.08
C GLU A 385 24.12 -18.21 -15.39
N ASN A 386 23.71 -17.25 -14.56
CA ASN A 386 23.96 -15.82 -14.74
C ASN A 386 25.31 -15.43 -14.09
N LYS A 387 26.41 -16.04 -14.55
CA LYS A 387 27.73 -15.94 -13.90
C LYS A 387 28.38 -14.55 -13.98
N GLU A 388 27.94 -13.72 -14.91
CA GLU A 388 28.37 -12.33 -15.09
C GLU A 388 27.67 -11.33 -14.15
N LEU A 389 26.77 -11.79 -13.28
CA LEU A 389 25.94 -10.94 -12.42
C LEU A 389 26.77 -10.18 -11.38
N LYS A 390 26.72 -8.85 -11.44
CA LYS A 390 27.39 -7.89 -10.55
C LYS A 390 26.44 -7.25 -9.54
N GLY A 391 25.16 -7.14 -9.89
CA GLY A 391 24.11 -6.65 -8.99
C GLY A 391 22.85 -7.51 -9.08
N LEU A 392 22.37 -7.94 -7.92
CA LEU A 392 21.07 -8.58 -7.76
C LEU A 392 20.26 -7.79 -6.74
N ASP A 393 19.14 -7.23 -7.19
CA ASP A 393 18.07 -6.76 -6.31
C ASP A 393 16.87 -7.69 -6.49
N CYS A 394 16.52 -8.39 -5.41
CA CYS A 394 15.37 -9.27 -5.31
C CYS A 394 14.54 -8.97 -4.05
N ASN A 395 14.64 -7.73 -3.54
CA ASN A 395 14.00 -7.34 -2.30
C ASN A 395 12.46 -7.25 -2.41
N ASN A 396 11.75 -7.30 -1.28
CA ASN A 396 10.28 -7.34 -1.21
C ASN A 396 9.63 -8.40 -2.14
N ASN A 397 10.00 -9.66 -1.91
CA ASN A 397 9.49 -10.83 -2.62
C ASN A 397 9.05 -11.92 -1.61
N ARG A 398 9.07 -13.20 -1.99
CA ARG A 398 8.65 -14.34 -1.16
C ARG A 398 9.69 -15.47 -1.17
N LEU A 399 10.96 -15.13 -1.39
CA LEU A 399 12.06 -16.08 -1.43
C LEU A 399 12.24 -16.74 -0.07
N LYS A 400 12.31 -18.07 -0.03
CA LYS A 400 12.59 -18.85 1.20
C LYS A 400 14.07 -19.23 1.35
N THR A 401 14.77 -19.30 0.23
CA THR A 401 16.17 -19.63 0.12
C THR A 401 16.76 -18.82 -1.02
N LEU A 402 18.01 -18.41 -0.92
CA LEU A 402 18.72 -17.77 -2.02
C LEU A 402 20.13 -18.36 -2.14
N ASP A 403 20.44 -18.88 -3.31
CA ASP A 403 21.76 -19.42 -3.63
C ASP A 403 22.41 -18.56 -4.73
N VAL A 404 23.45 -17.82 -4.34
CA VAL A 404 24.31 -17.04 -5.23
C VAL A 404 25.77 -17.54 -5.20
N SER A 405 25.99 -18.80 -4.79
CA SER A 405 27.32 -19.40 -4.70
C SER A 405 28.06 -19.49 -6.04
N ASN A 406 27.34 -19.48 -7.16
CA ASN A 406 27.87 -19.51 -8.53
C ASN A 406 28.08 -18.11 -9.14
N ASN A 407 27.71 -17.03 -8.43
CA ASN A 407 27.77 -15.65 -8.92
C ASN A 407 29.01 -14.93 -8.34
N HIS A 408 30.20 -15.46 -8.62
CA HIS A 408 31.50 -14.99 -8.10
C HIS A 408 31.76 -13.48 -8.33
N ASN A 409 31.20 -12.94 -9.43
CA ASN A 409 31.31 -11.55 -9.82
C ASN A 409 30.36 -10.58 -9.08
N LEU A 410 29.52 -11.07 -8.15
CA LEU A 410 28.50 -10.26 -7.48
C LEU A 410 29.15 -9.22 -6.55
N ILE A 411 28.86 -7.94 -6.78
CA ILE A 411 29.39 -6.79 -6.03
C ILE A 411 28.35 -6.24 -5.05
N LYS A 412 27.07 -6.28 -5.43
CA LYS A 412 25.92 -5.82 -4.65
C LYS A 412 24.82 -6.87 -4.62
N LEU A 413 24.31 -7.16 -3.43
CA LEU A 413 23.14 -8.02 -3.23
C LEU A 413 22.16 -7.33 -2.29
N ASP A 414 20.94 -7.07 -2.78
CA ASP A 414 19.77 -6.81 -1.94
C ASP A 414 18.79 -7.97 -2.08
N CYS A 415 18.51 -8.62 -0.95
CA CYS A 415 17.54 -9.69 -0.80
C CYS A 415 16.62 -9.44 0.40
N SER A 416 16.52 -8.17 0.83
CA SER A 416 15.77 -7.78 2.01
C SER A 416 14.25 -7.93 1.85
N SER A 417 13.51 -8.01 2.96
CA SER A 417 12.05 -8.19 2.97
C SER A 417 11.61 -9.43 2.17
N ASN A 418 12.17 -10.58 2.52
CA ASN A 418 11.80 -11.89 2.00
C ASN A 418 11.51 -12.85 3.19
N LEU A 419 11.54 -14.16 2.95
CA LEU A 419 11.35 -15.21 3.96
C LEU A 419 12.60 -16.11 4.04
N ILE A 420 13.80 -15.56 3.75
CA ILE A 420 15.02 -16.34 3.55
C ILE A 420 15.52 -16.87 4.89
N TYR A 421 15.57 -18.20 5.02
CA TYR A 421 16.22 -18.87 6.17
C TYR A 421 17.59 -19.47 5.80
N ASP A 422 17.90 -19.65 4.52
CA ASP A 422 19.16 -20.16 3.99
C ASP A 422 19.66 -19.24 2.84
N LEU A 423 20.77 -18.55 3.08
CA LEU A 423 21.43 -17.65 2.13
C LEU A 423 22.85 -18.17 1.87
N LYS A 424 23.11 -18.65 0.64
CA LYS A 424 24.41 -19.18 0.22
C LYS A 424 25.15 -18.19 -0.65
N ILE A 425 26.36 -17.83 -0.21
CA ILE A 425 27.26 -16.91 -0.89
C ILE A 425 28.55 -17.65 -1.25
N SER A 426 29.21 -17.25 -2.34
CA SER A 426 30.45 -17.90 -2.78
C SER A 426 31.61 -17.71 -1.80
N THR A 427 32.52 -18.68 -1.77
CA THR A 427 33.71 -18.69 -0.90
C THR A 427 34.79 -17.68 -1.31
N ASP A 428 34.71 -17.12 -2.52
CA ASP A 428 35.63 -16.14 -3.10
C ASP A 428 34.91 -14.80 -3.40
N SER A 429 33.89 -14.47 -2.62
CA SER A 429 32.95 -13.37 -2.85
C SER A 429 33.59 -11.99 -3.14
N SER A 430 33.13 -11.36 -4.22
CA SER A 430 33.43 -9.96 -4.57
C SER A 430 32.48 -8.94 -3.92
N ILE A 431 31.56 -9.37 -3.04
CA ILE A 431 30.49 -8.51 -2.51
C ILE A 431 31.07 -7.38 -1.63
N THR A 432 30.68 -6.16 -1.96
CA THR A 432 31.01 -4.93 -1.21
C THR A 432 29.80 -4.37 -0.45
N SER A 433 28.58 -4.77 -0.82
CA SER A 433 27.34 -4.35 -0.17
C SER A 433 26.35 -5.51 -0.12
N LEU A 434 25.96 -5.93 1.08
CA LEU A 434 24.97 -6.97 1.32
C LEU A 434 23.83 -6.42 2.17
N ASN A 435 22.60 -6.47 1.66
CA ASN A 435 21.39 -6.22 2.43
C ASN A 435 20.52 -7.49 2.43
N CYS A 436 20.37 -8.08 3.61
CA CYS A 436 19.51 -9.22 3.90
C CYS A 436 18.52 -8.91 5.05
N ASN A 437 18.26 -7.62 5.33
CA ASN A 437 17.32 -7.18 6.35
C ASN A 437 15.92 -7.81 6.15
N ARG A 438 15.14 -8.02 7.22
CA ARG A 438 13.75 -8.56 7.14
C ARG A 438 13.69 -9.90 6.42
N ASN A 439 14.27 -10.91 7.07
CA ASN A 439 14.29 -12.30 6.62
C ASN A 439 14.15 -13.24 7.83
N GLU A 440 14.30 -14.55 7.63
CA GLU A 440 14.17 -15.57 8.67
C GLU A 440 15.52 -16.16 9.13
N LEU A 441 16.65 -15.53 8.77
CA LEU A 441 18.00 -16.06 9.00
C LEU A 441 18.28 -16.27 10.49
N SER A 442 18.64 -17.49 10.89
CA SER A 442 19.18 -17.81 12.22
C SER A 442 20.70 -17.64 12.33
N SER A 443 21.38 -17.61 11.17
CA SER A 443 22.82 -17.47 11.02
C SER A 443 23.15 -16.91 9.64
N ILE A 444 24.26 -16.19 9.52
CA ILE A 444 24.84 -15.75 8.26
C ILE A 444 26.34 -16.05 8.27
N ASP A 445 26.85 -16.69 7.20
CA ASP A 445 28.30 -16.85 7.03
C ASP A 445 28.90 -15.61 6.37
N THR A 446 29.82 -14.98 7.09
CA THR A 446 30.51 -13.76 6.72
C THR A 446 32.00 -13.98 6.46
N SER A 447 32.55 -15.19 6.66
CA SER A 447 34.00 -15.43 6.69
C SER A 447 34.73 -15.03 5.40
N ASN A 448 34.00 -15.08 4.28
CA ASN A 448 34.52 -14.85 2.94
C ASN A 448 34.22 -13.43 2.42
N LEU A 449 33.48 -12.60 3.17
CA LEU A 449 33.05 -11.26 2.76
C LEU A 449 34.10 -10.17 3.04
N LYS A 450 35.39 -10.45 2.80
CA LYS A 450 36.53 -9.58 3.20
C LYS A 450 36.58 -8.22 2.49
N ASN A 451 35.75 -8.03 1.45
CA ASN A 451 35.60 -6.78 0.72
C ASN A 451 34.34 -5.98 1.11
N LEU A 452 33.56 -6.47 2.07
CA LEU A 452 32.29 -5.86 2.49
C LEU A 452 32.51 -4.51 3.17
N LYS A 453 31.79 -3.50 2.67
CA LYS A 453 31.73 -2.14 3.22
C LYS A 453 30.41 -1.85 3.92
N ASN A 454 29.31 -2.45 3.46
CA ASN A 454 27.99 -2.28 4.06
C ASN A 454 27.33 -3.63 4.30
N LEU A 455 26.88 -3.87 5.53
CA LEU A 455 26.12 -5.06 5.92
C LEU A 455 24.79 -4.65 6.57
N GLY A 456 23.68 -4.96 5.90
CA GLY A 456 22.35 -5.02 6.50
C GLY A 456 21.98 -6.47 6.78
N CYS A 457 21.77 -6.82 8.04
CA CYS A 457 21.28 -8.11 8.52
C CYS A 457 20.27 -7.99 9.69
N GLY A 458 19.65 -6.81 9.84
CA GLY A 458 18.64 -6.54 10.85
C GLY A 458 17.28 -7.18 10.56
N GLU A 459 16.39 -7.19 11.55
CA GLU A 459 15.06 -7.83 11.47
C GLU A 459 15.16 -9.30 10.98
N ASN A 460 15.95 -10.09 11.70
CA ASN A 460 16.22 -11.52 11.47
C ASN A 460 16.18 -12.28 12.82
N ASN A 461 16.59 -13.56 12.85
CA ASN A 461 16.65 -14.40 14.05
C ASN A 461 18.11 -14.69 14.49
N LEU A 462 19.05 -13.78 14.21
CA LEU A 462 20.48 -14.01 14.48
C LEU A 462 20.78 -13.98 15.99
N LYS A 463 21.37 -15.05 16.51
CA LYS A 463 21.90 -15.11 17.90
C LYS A 463 23.38 -14.75 18.01
N ASN A 464 24.11 -14.94 16.91
CA ASN A 464 25.55 -14.65 16.79
C ASN A 464 25.82 -14.02 15.43
N LEU A 465 26.79 -13.11 15.37
CA LEU A 465 27.25 -12.49 14.13
C LEU A 465 28.78 -12.41 14.15
N ASN A 466 29.44 -13.18 13.28
CA ASN A 466 30.89 -13.11 13.13
C ASN A 466 31.26 -11.90 12.26
N LEU A 467 32.15 -11.04 12.76
CA LEU A 467 32.58 -9.81 12.08
C LEU A 467 34.10 -9.75 11.86
N LYS A 468 34.85 -10.74 12.37
CA LYS A 468 36.32 -10.70 12.51
C LYS A 468 37.08 -10.42 11.21
N GLU A 469 36.62 -10.97 10.09
CA GLU A 469 37.26 -10.82 8.77
C GLU A 469 36.83 -9.53 8.04
N LEU A 470 35.81 -8.81 8.52
CA LEU A 470 35.16 -7.69 7.84
C LEU A 470 35.88 -6.35 8.06
N THR A 471 37.21 -6.35 8.07
CA THR A 471 38.05 -5.18 8.40
C THR A 471 37.83 -3.93 7.53
N LYS A 472 37.16 -4.06 6.37
CA LYS A 472 36.78 -2.96 5.47
C LYS A 472 35.36 -2.41 5.70
N LEU A 473 34.62 -2.92 6.70
CA LEU A 473 33.25 -2.53 6.95
C LEU A 473 33.17 -1.07 7.41
N GLU A 474 32.33 -0.28 6.73
CA GLU A 474 32.06 1.13 7.01
C GLU A 474 30.67 1.32 7.65
N SER A 475 29.70 0.46 7.33
CA SER A 475 28.34 0.49 7.92
C SER A 475 27.83 -0.89 8.30
N LEU A 476 27.30 -1.03 9.53
CA LEU A 476 26.67 -2.25 10.05
C LEU A 476 25.26 -1.94 10.58
N TYR A 477 24.26 -2.60 10.02
CA TYR A 477 22.86 -2.54 10.46
C TYR A 477 22.41 -3.96 10.84
N CYS A 478 22.47 -4.29 12.13
CA CYS A 478 22.15 -5.61 12.70
C CYS A 478 21.01 -5.56 13.74
N ALA A 479 20.26 -4.47 13.75
CA ALA A 479 19.16 -4.21 14.68
C ALA A 479 18.02 -5.23 14.60
N SER A 480 17.24 -5.41 15.68
CA SER A 480 16.11 -6.35 15.73
C SER A 480 16.53 -7.79 15.44
N ASN A 481 17.39 -8.33 16.30
CA ASN A 481 17.88 -9.71 16.31
C ASN A 481 17.93 -10.22 17.78
N ASP A 482 18.47 -11.42 17.98
CA ASP A 482 18.66 -12.05 19.30
C ASP A 482 20.13 -11.97 19.79
N LEU A 483 20.91 -10.98 19.33
CA LEU A 483 22.35 -10.90 19.66
C LEU A 483 22.57 -10.57 21.14
N GLU A 484 23.28 -11.43 21.86
CA GLU A 484 23.69 -11.21 23.26
C GLU A 484 25.07 -10.54 23.39
N SER A 485 25.91 -10.66 22.35
CA SER A 485 27.23 -10.04 22.26
C SER A 485 27.54 -9.62 20.82
N LEU A 486 28.35 -8.58 20.65
CA LEU A 486 28.78 -8.07 19.35
C LEU A 486 30.26 -7.65 19.39
N ASP A 487 31.15 -8.42 18.75
CA ASP A 487 32.58 -8.08 18.65
C ASP A 487 32.82 -7.12 17.47
N LEU A 488 33.27 -5.91 17.80
CA LEU A 488 33.51 -4.81 16.86
C LEU A 488 35.00 -4.43 16.74
N LEU A 489 35.91 -5.10 17.47
CA LEU A 489 37.31 -4.68 17.64
C LEU A 489 38.13 -4.72 16.34
N SER A 490 37.72 -5.54 15.38
CA SER A 490 38.31 -5.62 14.04
C SER A 490 37.86 -4.49 13.09
N LEU A 491 36.77 -3.78 13.42
CA LEU A 491 36.05 -2.89 12.51
C LEU A 491 36.51 -1.42 12.62
N LYS A 492 37.82 -1.18 12.47
CA LYS A 492 38.45 0.14 12.64
C LYS A 492 37.99 1.20 11.61
N ASN A 493 37.36 0.76 10.52
CA ASN A 493 36.78 1.61 9.46
C ASN A 493 35.28 1.93 9.68
N LEU A 494 34.65 1.41 10.73
CA LEU A 494 33.22 1.55 10.99
C LEU A 494 32.86 3.02 11.27
N LYS A 495 31.86 3.53 10.55
CA LYS A 495 31.32 4.89 10.63
C LYS A 495 29.86 4.90 11.11
N ASN A 496 29.08 3.90 10.69
CA ASN A 496 27.68 3.78 11.06
C ASN A 496 27.43 2.42 11.72
N LEU A 497 26.90 2.43 12.94
CA LEU A 497 26.46 1.24 13.64
C LEU A 497 24.99 1.39 14.05
N ASN A 498 24.15 0.44 13.66
CA ASN A 498 22.85 0.24 14.28
C ASN A 498 22.73 -1.21 14.77
N CYS A 499 22.74 -1.37 16.10
CA CYS A 499 22.60 -2.62 16.83
C CYS A 499 21.38 -2.61 17.76
N SER A 500 20.44 -1.68 17.56
CA SER A 500 19.24 -1.52 18.38
C SER A 500 18.36 -2.77 18.44
N SER A 501 17.54 -2.91 19.48
CA SER A 501 16.61 -4.05 19.66
C SER A 501 17.33 -5.41 19.59
N ASN A 502 18.36 -5.57 20.42
CA ASN A 502 19.07 -6.82 20.66
C ASN A 502 19.08 -7.12 22.18
N LYS A 503 19.91 -8.06 22.64
CA LYS A 503 20.03 -8.47 24.04
C LYS A 503 21.41 -8.12 24.63
N LEU A 504 22.09 -7.14 24.04
CA LEU A 504 23.44 -6.74 24.44
C LEU A 504 23.46 -6.23 25.88
N SER A 505 24.40 -6.72 26.68
CA SER A 505 24.71 -6.19 28.02
C SER A 505 25.99 -5.34 28.04
N LEU A 506 26.83 -5.45 27.01
CA LEU A 506 28.07 -4.72 26.82
C LEU A 506 28.22 -4.37 25.34
N LEU A 507 28.77 -3.21 25.05
CA LEU A 507 29.10 -2.76 23.70
C LEU A 507 30.46 -2.04 23.72
N ASP A 508 31.53 -2.76 23.37
CA ASP A 508 32.87 -2.19 23.28
C ASP A 508 33.05 -1.48 21.93
N LEU A 509 33.31 -0.18 21.97
CA LEU A 509 33.50 0.71 20.82
C LEU A 509 34.90 1.34 20.78
N SER A 510 35.81 0.86 21.64
CA SER A 510 37.13 1.47 21.89
C SER A 510 38.02 1.59 20.65
N GLU A 511 37.91 0.64 19.73
CA GLU A 511 38.65 0.58 18.45
C GLU A 511 37.89 1.24 17.28
N ASN A 512 36.60 1.59 17.45
CA ASN A 512 35.76 2.18 16.40
C ASN A 512 35.88 3.71 16.37
N ILE A 513 37.11 4.23 16.36
CA ILE A 513 37.45 5.66 16.44
C ILE A 513 36.93 6.53 15.26
N ASN A 514 36.37 5.89 14.24
CA ASN A 514 35.80 6.54 13.05
C ASN A 514 34.27 6.60 13.09
N LEU A 515 33.63 6.18 14.19
CA LEU A 515 32.18 6.16 14.34
C LEU A 515 31.59 7.58 14.33
N VAL A 516 30.61 7.79 13.45
CA VAL A 516 29.87 9.05 13.23
C VAL A 516 28.43 8.91 13.71
N SER A 517 27.82 7.73 13.53
CA SER A 517 26.44 7.45 13.94
C SER A 517 26.34 6.14 14.70
N LEU A 518 25.71 6.19 15.88
CA LEU A 518 25.45 5.05 16.75
C LEU A 518 23.96 4.94 17.11
N GLY A 519 23.33 3.83 16.70
CA GLY A 519 22.07 3.33 17.23
C GLY A 519 22.32 2.10 18.11
N CYS A 520 22.05 2.24 19.41
CA CYS A 520 22.17 1.18 20.43
C CYS A 520 20.87 0.98 21.25
N SER A 521 19.78 1.63 20.84
CA SER A 521 18.49 1.66 21.55
C SER A 521 17.84 0.28 21.77
N PHE A 522 16.98 0.12 22.78
CA PHE A 522 16.26 -1.12 23.10
C PHE A 522 17.16 -2.35 23.41
N ASN A 523 18.40 -2.16 23.84
CA ASN A 523 19.23 -3.19 24.46
C ASN A 523 19.05 -3.14 25.99
N THR A 524 17.93 -3.69 26.48
CA THR A 524 17.50 -3.50 27.89
C THR A 524 18.45 -4.06 28.96
N LYS A 525 19.50 -4.79 28.59
CA LYS A 525 20.57 -5.22 29.51
C LYS A 525 21.78 -4.26 29.55
N LEU A 526 21.90 -3.34 28.60
CA LEU A 526 22.98 -2.36 28.52
C LEU A 526 22.77 -1.24 29.55
N ASN A 527 23.69 -1.13 30.51
CA ASN A 527 23.65 -0.18 31.62
C ASN A 527 24.84 0.79 31.64
N GLU A 528 25.90 0.50 30.90
CA GLU A 528 27.13 1.30 30.77
C GLU A 528 27.52 1.38 29.30
N LEU A 529 28.09 2.52 28.88
CA LEU A 529 28.56 2.75 27.52
C LEU A 529 29.71 3.76 27.53
N ASP A 530 30.92 3.33 27.17
CA ASP A 530 32.08 4.22 27.00
C ASP A 530 32.15 4.70 25.54
N LEU A 531 32.12 6.03 25.36
CA LEU A 531 32.24 6.71 24.06
C LEU A 531 33.47 7.62 23.99
N SER A 532 34.39 7.51 24.95
CA SER A 532 35.54 8.41 25.11
C SER A 532 36.47 8.47 23.90
N ASN A 533 36.58 7.37 23.14
CA ASN A 533 37.37 7.28 21.91
C ASN A 533 36.59 7.66 20.64
N ASN A 534 35.26 7.73 20.69
CA ASN A 534 34.39 7.94 19.52
C ASN A 534 34.13 9.44 19.30
N THR A 535 35.21 10.22 19.18
CA THR A 535 35.17 11.70 19.19
C THR A 535 34.42 12.33 18.01
N LYS A 536 34.30 11.61 16.89
CA LYS A 536 33.62 12.04 15.65
C LYS A 536 32.11 11.81 15.64
N LEU A 537 31.53 11.38 16.76
CA LEU A 537 30.12 10.99 16.83
C LEU A 537 29.21 12.22 16.72
N THR A 538 28.40 12.27 15.67
CA THR A 538 27.40 13.34 15.42
C THR A 538 25.98 12.91 15.82
N THR A 539 25.71 11.61 15.90
CA THR A 539 24.38 11.07 16.23
C THR A 539 24.49 9.91 17.21
N LEU A 540 23.78 10.02 18.33
CA LEU A 540 23.68 8.98 19.36
C LEU A 540 22.21 8.67 19.69
N ASP A 541 21.70 7.51 19.26
CA ASP A 541 20.45 6.93 19.73
C ASP A 541 20.73 5.76 20.66
N CYS A 542 20.58 5.98 21.97
CA CYS A 542 20.65 4.93 22.98
C CYS A 542 19.41 4.97 23.90
N ASN A 543 18.24 5.23 23.30
CA ASN A 543 16.94 5.18 23.95
C ASN A 543 16.58 3.78 24.49
N ASN A 544 15.75 3.67 25.53
CA ASN A 544 15.19 2.41 26.03
C ASN A 544 16.27 1.38 26.46
N ASN A 545 17.34 1.86 27.09
CA ASN A 545 18.36 1.04 27.73
C ASN A 545 18.24 1.18 29.26
N ASN A 546 19.23 0.70 30.01
CA ASN A 546 19.27 0.76 31.47
C ASN A 546 20.37 1.70 32.00
N ILE A 547 20.80 2.67 31.19
CA ILE A 547 21.95 3.54 31.46
C ILE A 547 21.64 4.51 32.61
N GLU A 548 22.46 4.48 33.67
CA GLU A 548 22.32 5.39 34.82
C GLU A 548 23.16 6.67 34.70
N ASP A 549 24.26 6.61 33.94
CA ASP A 549 25.20 7.70 33.69
C ASP A 549 25.94 7.46 32.36
N ILE A 550 26.35 8.53 31.67
CA ILE A 550 27.13 8.46 30.43
C ILE A 550 28.01 9.71 30.27
N ASP A 551 29.31 9.50 30.13
CA ASP A 551 30.29 10.58 29.94
C ASP A 551 30.48 10.89 28.45
N LEU A 552 30.05 12.09 28.05
CA LEU A 552 30.14 12.61 26.69
C LEU A 552 31.14 13.78 26.58
N LYS A 553 32.15 13.87 27.46
CA LYS A 553 33.12 14.99 27.49
C LYS A 553 33.92 15.18 26.18
N ASN A 554 34.06 14.12 25.40
CA ASN A 554 34.87 14.06 24.19
C ASN A 554 34.03 14.11 22.88
N ASN A 555 32.71 14.00 22.96
CA ASN A 555 31.80 13.84 21.81
C ASN A 555 31.16 15.20 21.46
N ASN A 556 31.99 16.21 21.19
CA ASN A 556 31.53 17.60 21.05
C ASN A 556 30.87 17.91 19.68
N ASP A 557 31.05 17.01 18.70
CA ASP A 557 30.44 17.09 17.37
C ASP A 557 28.99 16.57 17.33
N LEU A 558 28.40 16.17 18.48
CA LEU A 558 27.02 15.70 18.56
C LEU A 558 26.01 16.76 18.09
N VAL A 559 25.21 16.37 17.10
CA VAL A 559 24.06 17.11 16.53
C VAL A 559 22.75 16.56 17.08
N SER A 560 22.64 15.25 17.26
CA SER A 560 21.43 14.61 17.81
C SER A 560 21.76 13.65 18.94
N LEU A 561 21.14 13.86 20.11
CA LEU A 561 21.33 13.07 21.31
C LEU A 561 19.99 12.54 21.85
N TYR A 562 19.82 11.21 21.77
CA TYR A 562 18.62 10.52 22.23
C TYR A 562 18.94 9.54 23.35
N LEU A 563 18.43 9.84 24.55
CA LEU A 563 18.59 9.07 25.78
C LEU A 563 17.24 8.82 26.49
N THR A 564 16.13 8.90 25.76
CA THR A 564 14.76 8.61 26.20
C THR A 564 14.67 7.25 26.89
N SER A 565 13.90 7.14 27.99
CA SER A 565 13.64 5.88 28.71
C SER A 565 14.92 5.18 29.18
N ASN A 566 15.80 5.92 29.85
CA ASN A 566 16.96 5.39 30.58
C ASN A 566 16.76 5.62 32.09
N LYS A 567 17.83 5.58 32.89
CA LYS A 567 17.83 5.78 34.34
C LYS A 567 18.65 7.00 34.78
N LEU A 568 18.95 7.92 33.86
CA LEU A 568 19.81 9.07 34.12
C LEU A 568 19.27 9.91 35.28
N LYS A 569 20.15 10.22 36.24
CA LYS A 569 19.85 11.03 37.44
C LYS A 569 20.36 12.47 37.34
N SER A 570 21.33 12.68 36.45
CA SER A 570 22.11 13.91 36.23
C SER A 570 22.36 14.08 34.74
N VAL A 571 22.51 15.32 34.27
CA VAL A 571 22.95 15.69 32.92
C VAL A 571 24.40 16.17 32.88
N LYS A 572 25.03 16.39 34.04
CA LYS A 572 26.40 16.90 34.17
C LYS A 572 27.42 16.20 33.26
N ASN A 573 27.37 14.86 33.19
CA ASN A 573 28.34 14.07 32.42
C ASN A 573 28.01 14.04 30.90
N LEU A 574 26.83 14.51 30.48
CA LEU A 574 26.53 14.76 29.07
C LEU A 574 27.36 15.94 28.51
N HIS A 575 27.92 16.78 29.38
CA HIS A 575 28.74 17.93 29.02
C HIS A 575 28.05 18.83 27.98
N LEU A 576 26.78 19.17 28.23
CA LEU A 576 25.91 19.96 27.35
C LEU A 576 26.52 21.33 27.01
N GLU A 577 27.30 21.90 27.94
CA GLU A 577 28.01 23.17 27.79
C GLU A 577 29.06 23.15 26.65
N LYS A 578 29.43 21.97 26.15
CA LYS A 578 30.37 21.78 25.02
C LYS A 578 29.70 21.32 23.72
N LYS A 579 28.37 21.18 23.69
CA LYS A 579 27.62 20.64 22.54
C LYS A 579 27.04 21.76 21.68
N GLU A 580 27.89 22.66 21.21
CA GLU A 580 27.52 23.83 20.39
C GLU A 580 26.82 23.46 19.07
N ASN A 581 27.02 22.21 18.60
CA ASN A 581 26.40 21.66 17.39
C ASN A 581 25.03 20.99 17.63
N LEU A 582 24.55 20.91 18.87
CA LEU A 582 23.35 20.14 19.21
C LEU A 582 22.08 20.80 18.66
N GLU A 583 21.40 20.10 17.75
CA GLU A 583 20.13 20.48 17.12
C GLU A 583 18.94 19.74 17.76
N GLU A 584 19.14 18.52 18.27
CA GLU A 584 18.07 17.72 18.89
C GLU A 584 18.53 17.02 20.19
N LEU A 585 17.79 17.24 21.28
CA LEU A 585 18.02 16.63 22.59
C LEU A 585 16.75 15.96 23.13
N ARG A 586 16.84 14.66 23.42
CA ARG A 586 15.74 13.87 23.99
C ARG A 586 16.18 13.12 25.25
N LEU A 587 15.53 13.47 26.36
CA LEU A 587 15.83 12.99 27.72
C LEU A 587 14.57 12.47 28.43
N GLU A 588 13.47 12.19 27.71
CA GLU A 588 12.19 11.81 28.32
C GLU A 588 12.28 10.53 29.14
N TYR A 589 11.40 10.35 30.13
CA TYR A 589 11.31 9.15 30.96
C TYR A 589 12.62 8.76 31.65
N ASN A 590 13.40 9.75 32.10
CA ASN A 590 14.56 9.58 32.98
C ASN A 590 14.22 10.02 34.42
N ASN A 591 15.23 10.02 35.31
CA ASN A 591 15.11 10.40 36.72
C ASN A 591 15.91 11.68 37.05
N ILE A 592 16.05 12.60 36.08
CA ILE A 592 16.90 13.78 36.23
C ILE A 592 16.40 14.66 37.39
N SER A 593 17.32 15.09 38.26
CA SER A 593 17.01 15.77 39.53
C SER A 593 17.81 17.07 39.79
N GLU A 594 18.33 17.66 38.72
CA GLU A 594 19.18 18.86 38.74
C GLU A 594 18.70 19.89 37.71
N ASP A 595 19.51 20.94 37.47
CA ASP A 595 19.23 21.97 36.49
C ASP A 595 19.79 21.58 35.12
N ILE A 596 19.05 21.89 34.05
CA ILE A 596 19.51 21.77 32.67
C ILE A 596 19.82 23.18 32.14
N ASN A 597 21.11 23.49 31.94
CA ASN A 597 21.53 24.70 31.24
C ASN A 597 21.86 24.37 29.78
N LEU A 598 21.21 25.08 28.84
CA LEU A 598 21.40 24.92 27.39
C LEU A 598 21.86 26.21 26.69
N GLU A 599 22.38 27.20 27.43
CA GLU A 599 22.82 28.51 26.91
C GLU A 599 23.81 28.44 25.74
N ASN A 600 24.66 27.41 25.70
CA ASN A 600 25.66 27.22 24.64
C ASN A 600 25.12 26.45 23.42
N ASN A 601 23.93 25.85 23.52
CA ASN A 601 23.34 24.99 22.48
C ASN A 601 22.49 25.82 21.50
N LEU A 602 23.11 26.86 20.91
CA LEU A 602 22.41 27.88 20.12
C LEU A 602 21.67 27.32 18.90
N LYS A 603 22.06 26.15 18.39
CA LYS A 603 21.43 25.46 17.24
C LYS A 603 20.24 24.57 17.62
N LEU A 604 19.91 24.44 18.91
CA LEU A 604 18.89 23.49 19.39
C LEU A 604 17.51 23.81 18.82
N GLU A 605 17.00 22.95 17.94
CA GLU A 605 15.69 23.05 17.31
C GLU A 605 14.62 22.23 18.03
N TYR A 606 15.01 21.11 18.64
CA TYR A 606 14.11 20.19 19.34
C TYR A 606 14.65 19.84 20.73
N LEU A 607 13.82 20.05 21.75
CA LEU A 607 14.07 19.62 23.12
C LEU A 607 12.87 18.86 23.69
N SER A 608 13.13 17.72 24.32
CA SER A 608 12.09 16.97 25.04
C SER A 608 12.65 16.34 26.31
N VAL A 609 12.04 16.69 27.45
CA VAL A 609 12.46 16.26 28.79
C VAL A 609 11.28 15.70 29.60
N GLU A 610 10.24 15.20 28.91
CA GLU A 610 9.01 14.68 29.52
C GLU A 610 9.26 13.66 30.63
N ASN A 611 8.36 13.61 31.62
CA ASN A 611 8.34 12.65 32.73
C ASN A 611 9.58 12.64 33.65
N ASN A 612 10.43 13.66 33.61
CA ASN A 612 11.51 13.86 34.59
C ASN A 612 10.98 14.52 35.87
N LYS A 613 10.30 13.74 36.73
CA LYS A 613 9.49 14.24 37.86
C LYS A 613 10.22 15.09 38.90
N ASN A 614 11.55 15.03 38.96
CA ASN A 614 12.39 15.71 39.95
C ASN A 614 13.25 16.83 39.35
N LEU A 615 13.09 17.14 38.06
CA LEU A 615 13.86 18.17 37.37
C LEU A 615 13.70 19.51 38.09
N LYS A 616 14.79 20.28 38.25
CA LYS A 616 14.74 21.53 39.01
C LYS A 616 14.43 22.70 38.09
N ASN A 617 15.41 23.14 37.31
CA ASN A 617 15.26 24.29 36.43
C ASN A 617 15.71 23.95 35.00
N ILE A 618 15.21 24.70 34.02
CA ILE A 618 15.68 24.66 32.62
C ILE A 618 15.98 26.09 32.17
N ASN A 619 17.19 26.34 31.67
CA ASN A 619 17.57 27.60 31.05
C ASN A 619 17.61 27.44 29.52
N LEU A 620 16.69 28.12 28.83
CA LEU A 620 16.55 28.22 27.37
C LEU A 620 16.74 29.66 26.85
N SER A 621 17.33 30.54 27.66
CA SER A 621 17.42 31.99 27.40
C SER A 621 18.26 32.38 26.17
N LYS A 622 18.92 31.42 25.52
CA LYS A 622 19.74 31.59 24.31
C LYS A 622 19.36 30.68 23.13
N ASN A 623 18.38 29.78 23.31
CA ASN A 623 18.02 28.80 22.28
C ASN A 623 16.97 29.39 21.31
N GLU A 624 17.38 30.42 20.57
CA GLU A 624 16.52 31.18 19.65
C GLU A 624 16.01 30.34 18.46
N ASN A 625 16.69 29.23 18.12
CA ASN A 625 16.28 28.31 17.06
C ASN A 625 15.28 27.22 17.50
N LEU A 626 14.81 27.24 18.75
CA LEU A 626 14.00 26.16 19.33
C LEU A 626 12.57 26.14 18.77
N LYS A 627 12.35 25.30 17.75
CA LYS A 627 11.05 25.08 17.09
C LYS A 627 10.09 24.23 17.91
N LYS A 628 10.61 23.30 18.72
CA LYS A 628 9.78 22.36 19.48
C LYS A 628 10.35 22.05 20.87
N PHE A 629 9.48 22.15 21.86
CA PHE A 629 9.77 21.88 23.26
C PHE A 629 8.70 20.97 23.88
N SER A 630 9.08 19.98 24.69
CA SER A 630 8.12 19.19 25.50
C SER A 630 8.61 18.91 26.92
N ILE A 631 7.71 19.11 27.89
CA ILE A 631 7.92 18.99 29.34
C ILE A 631 6.79 18.22 30.06
N ARG A 632 5.94 17.50 29.32
CA ARG A 632 4.77 16.83 29.91
C ARG A 632 5.18 15.87 31.04
N GLY A 633 4.51 15.95 32.19
CA GLY A 633 4.77 15.07 33.34
C GLY A 633 6.06 15.37 34.12
N THR A 634 6.77 16.44 33.77
CA THR A 634 7.95 16.96 34.46
C THR A 634 7.50 18.06 35.42
N LYS A 635 7.94 18.00 36.69
CA LYS A 635 7.83 19.15 37.60
C LYS A 635 9.06 20.02 37.38
N ILE A 636 8.91 21.35 37.39
CA ILE A 636 9.99 22.32 37.29
C ILE A 636 9.72 23.47 38.26
N GLY A 637 10.78 24.03 38.85
CA GLY A 637 10.72 25.23 39.68
C GLY A 637 10.83 26.51 38.84
N LYS A 638 11.82 26.58 37.93
CA LYS A 638 12.04 27.72 37.04
C LYS A 638 12.27 27.27 35.60
N LEU A 639 11.64 27.98 34.66
CA LEU A 639 11.88 27.90 33.24
C LEU A 639 12.28 29.29 32.74
N GLU A 640 13.49 29.43 32.22
CA GLU A 640 13.96 30.67 31.59
C GLU A 640 13.83 30.52 30.08
N LEU A 641 13.08 31.41 29.44
CA LEU A 641 12.86 31.45 27.99
C LEU A 641 13.50 32.72 27.40
N ASN A 642 13.85 32.68 26.12
CA ASN A 642 14.17 33.90 25.37
C ASN A 642 12.89 34.64 24.92
N GLU A 643 13.02 35.89 24.49
CA GLU A 643 11.89 36.74 24.07
C GLU A 643 11.30 36.37 22.69
N PHE A 644 11.86 35.37 21.99
CA PHE A 644 11.65 35.08 20.56
C PHE A 644 11.23 33.64 20.24
N VAL A 645 10.82 32.83 21.22
CA VAL A 645 10.32 31.46 20.94
C VAL A 645 8.94 31.51 20.28
N GLU A 646 8.92 31.70 18.95
CA GLU A 646 7.74 31.38 18.12
C GLU A 646 7.54 29.85 18.14
N LEU A 647 6.62 29.42 18.99
CA LEU A 647 6.21 28.03 19.15
C LEU A 647 5.44 27.56 17.90
N ASP A 648 6.16 27.00 16.93
CA ASP A 648 5.55 26.44 15.72
C ASP A 648 4.70 25.20 16.07
N TYR A 649 3.47 25.15 15.54
CA TYR A 649 2.31 24.48 16.15
C TYR A 649 2.54 23.03 16.62
N PRO A 650 2.31 22.79 17.92
CA PRO A 650 1.23 21.91 18.35
C PRO A 650 0.11 22.71 19.05
N MET A 651 -1.04 22.10 19.32
CA MET A 651 -1.97 22.67 20.31
C MET A 651 -1.30 22.60 21.68
N ILE A 652 -0.89 23.75 22.21
CA ILE A 652 -0.29 23.89 23.53
C ILE A 652 -1.42 24.13 24.54
N GLU A 653 -2.07 23.04 24.97
CA GLU A 653 -2.72 23.02 26.28
C GLU A 653 -1.63 22.84 27.35
N ASN A 654 -0.93 23.92 27.66
CA ASN A 654 -0.08 23.98 28.84
C ASN A 654 -0.98 24.05 30.08
N GLU A 655 -1.24 22.90 30.72
CA GLU A 655 -1.62 22.89 32.13
C GLU A 655 -0.35 22.94 33.00
N ILE A 656 -0.04 24.11 33.55
CA ILE A 656 1.02 24.25 34.55
C ILE A 656 0.39 24.27 35.94
N TYR A 657 0.87 23.38 36.80
CA TYR A 657 0.37 23.18 38.16
C TYR A 657 1.30 23.87 39.16
N ILE A 658 0.77 24.81 39.93
CA ILE A 658 1.47 25.48 41.02
C ILE A 658 0.76 25.11 42.32
N ASP A 659 1.47 24.42 43.23
CA ASP A 659 1.04 24.28 44.63
C ASP A 659 1.21 25.64 45.30
N ILE A 660 0.13 26.19 45.83
CA ILE A 660 0.11 27.47 46.54
C ILE A 660 0.12 27.17 48.03
N ASP A 661 0.91 27.92 48.79
CA ASP A 661 0.80 27.91 50.24
C ASP A 661 -0.63 28.34 50.63
N LYS A 662 -1.41 27.39 51.16
CA LYS A 662 -2.85 27.58 51.49
C LYS A 662 -3.12 28.75 52.44
N ASN A 663 -2.09 29.26 53.13
CA ASN A 663 -2.19 30.41 54.02
C ASN A 663 -2.17 31.77 53.28
N ASN A 664 -1.80 31.82 52.00
CA ASN A 664 -1.51 33.06 51.29
C ASN A 664 -2.69 33.49 50.39
N LYS A 665 -3.40 34.56 50.77
CA LYS A 665 -4.63 35.04 50.10
C LYS A 665 -4.40 35.98 48.90
N SER A 666 -3.18 35.97 48.34
CA SER A 666 -2.85 36.77 47.16
C SER A 666 -1.60 36.26 46.44
N ILE A 667 -1.51 36.50 45.13
CA ILE A 667 -0.33 36.27 44.30
C ILE A 667 0.00 37.54 43.48
N ASP A 668 1.28 37.89 43.35
CA ASP A 668 1.71 38.97 42.46
C ASP A 668 2.14 38.39 41.11
N LEU A 669 1.40 38.73 40.04
CA LEU A 669 1.65 38.21 38.69
C LEU A 669 3.00 38.64 38.10
N LYS A 670 3.72 39.56 38.76
CA LYS A 670 5.14 39.83 38.46
C LYS A 670 6.03 38.61 38.62
N GLU A 671 5.67 37.65 39.48
CA GLU A 671 6.41 36.38 39.63
C GLU A 671 6.40 35.55 38.33
N PHE A 672 5.39 35.77 37.47
CA PHE A 672 5.27 35.19 36.12
C PHE A 672 5.66 36.19 35.01
N ASN A 673 6.37 37.27 35.37
CA ASN A 673 6.80 38.36 34.50
C ASN A 673 5.66 39.14 33.81
N ILE A 674 4.42 39.04 34.31
CA ILE A 674 3.26 39.78 33.79
C ILE A 674 3.23 41.16 34.46
N ASN A 675 3.24 42.23 33.66
CA ASN A 675 3.17 43.59 34.16
C ASN A 675 1.75 44.21 34.04
N LYS A 676 1.55 45.37 34.66
CA LYS A 676 0.25 46.06 34.67
C LYS A 676 -0.20 46.49 33.26
N ASP A 677 0.75 46.77 32.37
CA ASP A 677 0.49 47.19 31.00
C ASP A 677 -0.04 46.04 30.14
N ASP A 678 0.42 44.80 30.35
CA ASP A 678 -0.11 43.61 29.67
C ASP A 678 -1.57 43.33 30.03
N ILE A 679 -1.91 43.51 31.31
CA ILE A 679 -3.29 43.39 31.81
C ILE A 679 -4.18 44.48 31.20
N VAL A 680 -3.74 45.75 31.24
CA VAL A 680 -4.51 46.89 30.70
C VAL A 680 -4.65 46.83 29.17
N LYS A 681 -3.69 46.24 28.44
CA LYS A 681 -3.74 46.07 26.97
C LYS A 681 -4.51 44.84 26.51
N GLY A 682 -5.15 44.10 27.43
CA GLY A 682 -5.95 42.91 27.11
C GLY A 682 -5.13 41.70 26.64
N ARG A 683 -3.85 41.61 27.03
CA ARG A 683 -3.00 40.42 26.81
C ARG A 683 -3.15 39.37 27.93
N PHE A 684 -4.04 39.64 28.88
CA PHE A 684 -4.34 38.79 30.03
C PHE A 684 -5.86 38.72 30.21
N SER A 685 -6.40 37.53 30.51
CA SER A 685 -7.83 37.33 30.74
C SER A 685 -8.09 36.41 31.93
N LEU A 686 -8.95 36.86 32.85
CA LEU A 686 -9.45 36.02 33.95
C LEU A 686 -10.74 35.33 33.49
N ILE A 687 -10.68 34.01 33.37
CA ILE A 687 -11.86 33.20 33.04
C ILE A 687 -12.53 32.82 34.37
N TYR A 688 -13.78 33.25 34.55
CA TYR A 688 -14.59 33.22 35.79
C TYR A 688 -14.17 34.22 36.89
N PRO A 689 -14.53 35.52 36.75
CA PRO A 689 -14.32 36.53 37.80
C PRO A 689 -15.42 36.59 38.88
N GLU A 690 -16.44 35.73 38.84
CA GLU A 690 -17.74 36.02 39.48
C GLU A 690 -17.87 35.68 40.98
N LYS A 691 -16.82 35.21 41.65
CA LYS A 691 -16.78 35.09 43.13
C LYS A 691 -15.42 35.54 43.69
N GLY A 692 -15.42 36.57 44.54
CA GLY A 692 -14.37 36.84 45.53
C GLY A 692 -13.00 37.36 45.07
N VAL A 693 -12.64 37.31 43.79
CA VAL A 693 -11.29 37.69 43.31
C VAL A 693 -11.21 39.18 42.96
N LYS A 694 -10.27 39.90 43.58
CA LYS A 694 -9.96 41.32 43.34
C LYS A 694 -8.64 41.44 42.59
N VAL A 695 -8.62 42.26 41.53
CA VAL A 695 -7.40 42.56 40.75
C VAL A 695 -6.90 43.95 41.13
N ASN A 696 -5.70 44.05 41.71
CA ASN A 696 -5.08 45.31 42.08
C ASN A 696 -3.72 45.46 41.38
N GLY A 697 -3.75 46.04 40.17
CA GLY A 697 -2.57 46.19 39.32
C GLY A 697 -2.11 44.84 38.79
N THR A 698 -1.01 44.32 39.34
CA THR A 698 -0.45 42.98 39.05
C THR A 698 -0.80 41.95 40.11
N LYS A 699 -1.38 42.37 41.24
CA LYS A 699 -1.71 41.47 42.35
C LYS A 699 -3.14 40.94 42.21
N LEU A 700 -3.31 39.63 42.26
CA LEU A 700 -4.61 38.98 42.45
C LEU A 700 -4.79 38.70 43.93
N GLU A 701 -5.93 39.08 44.50
CA GLU A 701 -6.26 38.91 45.91
C GLU A 701 -7.64 38.23 46.00
N TRP A 702 -7.85 37.38 47.00
CA TRP A 702 -9.10 36.61 47.11
C TRP A 702 -9.50 36.39 48.57
N ASP A 703 -10.80 36.37 48.83
CA ASP A 703 -11.31 36.31 50.20
C ASP A 703 -11.45 34.86 50.74
N ASP A 704 -11.63 33.86 49.87
CA ASP A 704 -11.88 32.45 50.19
C ASP A 704 -10.63 31.54 50.03
N GLU A 705 -10.61 30.31 50.53
CA GLU A 705 -9.50 29.39 50.27
C GLU A 705 -9.50 28.90 48.80
N ILE A 706 -8.42 29.19 48.07
CA ILE A 706 -8.17 28.68 46.72
C ILE A 706 -7.39 27.37 46.83
N ASP A 707 -7.94 26.32 46.24
CA ASP A 707 -7.32 25.00 46.24
C ASP A 707 -6.37 24.81 45.04
N LYS A 708 -6.67 25.42 43.88
CA LYS A 708 -5.86 25.34 42.65
C LYS A 708 -5.96 26.59 41.79
N ILE A 709 -4.85 26.97 41.17
CA ILE A 709 -4.82 27.92 40.04
C ILE A 709 -4.40 27.18 38.77
N TYR A 710 -5.14 27.43 37.69
CA TYR A 710 -4.82 27.01 36.34
C TYR A 710 -4.45 28.24 35.53
N TYR A 711 -3.55 28.09 34.57
CA TYR A 711 -3.39 29.06 33.51
C TYR A 711 -3.07 28.40 32.18
N THR A 712 -3.53 29.03 31.10
CA THR A 712 -3.35 28.60 29.72
C THR A 712 -2.83 29.78 28.92
N CYS A 713 -1.62 29.67 28.38
CA CYS A 713 -1.10 30.67 27.44
C CYS A 713 -1.61 30.34 26.04
N ASN A 714 -2.37 31.25 25.42
CA ASN A 714 -2.91 31.06 24.08
C ASN A 714 -2.29 32.07 23.11
N CYS A 715 -1.37 31.58 22.28
CA CYS A 715 -0.79 32.31 21.16
C CYS A 715 -1.34 31.69 19.86
N GLY A 716 -2.41 32.25 19.29
CA GLY A 716 -3.06 31.64 18.14
C GLY A 716 -4.30 32.37 17.66
N GLY A 717 -4.12 33.33 16.77
CA GLY A 717 -5.21 34.03 16.06
C GLY A 717 -4.68 34.79 14.85
N LYS A 718 -5.56 35.13 13.90
CA LYS A 718 -5.21 35.84 12.64
C LYS A 718 -4.76 37.31 12.85
N TYR A 719 -4.47 37.71 14.08
CA TYR A 719 -4.07 39.05 14.51
C TYR A 719 -3.05 38.91 15.66
N ASP A 720 -1.94 39.65 15.59
CA ASP A 720 -0.67 39.38 16.29
C ASP A 720 -0.68 39.61 17.82
N ARG A 721 -1.42 38.80 18.59
CA ARG A 721 -1.39 38.85 20.07
C ARG A 721 -1.50 37.47 20.73
N CYS A 722 -0.46 37.10 21.47
CA CYS A 722 -0.58 36.16 22.58
C CYS A 722 -1.47 36.74 23.68
N TYR A 723 -2.27 35.89 24.31
CA TYR A 723 -2.96 36.22 25.56
C TYR A 723 -2.84 35.08 26.57
N MET A 724 -2.55 35.45 27.83
CA MET A 724 -2.47 34.50 28.93
C MET A 724 -3.80 34.47 29.67
N ALA A 725 -4.45 33.31 29.74
CA ALA A 725 -5.68 33.12 30.50
C ALA A 725 -5.37 32.47 31.85
N VAL A 726 -5.90 33.02 32.94
CA VAL A 726 -5.80 32.42 34.29
C VAL A 726 -7.19 32.06 34.76
N ARG A 727 -7.36 30.83 35.26
CA ARG A 727 -8.60 30.32 35.86
C ARG A 727 -8.30 29.88 37.29
N LEU A 728 -8.87 30.60 38.24
CA LEU A 728 -8.76 30.35 39.67
C LEU A 728 -9.89 29.38 40.08
N ILE A 729 -9.62 28.35 40.88
CA ILE A 729 -10.67 27.50 41.46
C ILE A 729 -10.70 27.72 42.99
N ILE A 730 -11.79 28.33 43.42
CA ILE A 730 -12.15 28.55 44.82
C ILE A 730 -12.89 27.32 45.34
N ASN A 731 -12.66 26.95 46.59
CA ASN A 731 -13.31 25.80 47.22
C ASN A 731 -14.85 25.94 47.20
N GLY A 732 -15.52 25.02 46.52
CA GLY A 732 -16.99 24.94 46.45
C GLY A 732 -17.59 24.82 45.05
N ASP A 733 -16.88 25.27 44.00
CA ASP A 733 -17.34 25.18 42.60
C ASP A 733 -16.78 23.93 41.89
N GLU A 734 -17.06 22.73 42.44
CA GLU A 734 -16.95 21.46 41.70
C GLU A 734 -18.20 21.21 40.84
N GLU A 735 -18.52 22.13 39.92
CA GLU A 735 -19.34 21.80 38.74
C GLU A 735 -18.43 21.55 37.52
N GLU A 736 -18.41 20.29 37.12
CA GLU A 736 -17.91 19.73 35.86
C GLU A 736 -16.46 20.08 35.43
N ARG A 737 -15.50 19.31 35.98
CA ARG A 737 -14.50 18.64 35.12
C ARG A 737 -14.77 17.12 35.12
N PRO A 738 -14.57 16.41 34.00
CA PRO A 738 -14.74 14.96 33.96
C PRO A 738 -13.65 14.27 34.79
N ASN A 739 -14.06 13.33 35.66
CA ASN A 739 -13.12 12.40 36.30
C ASN A 739 -12.55 11.44 35.23
N PRO A 740 -11.22 11.36 35.01
CA PRO A 740 -10.64 10.51 33.97
C PRO A 740 -10.91 9.00 34.14
N ASP A 741 -11.19 8.55 35.37
CA ASP A 741 -11.22 7.12 35.73
C ASP A 741 -12.58 6.66 36.32
N LYS A 742 -13.70 6.97 35.64
CA LYS A 742 -14.88 6.06 35.51
C LYS A 742 -16.06 6.68 34.76
N PRO A 743 -16.71 5.96 33.83
CA PRO A 743 -18.05 6.30 33.39
C PRO A 743 -19.07 5.95 34.50
N ILE A 744 -19.88 6.93 34.92
CA ILE A 744 -21.12 6.68 35.67
C ILE A 744 -22.30 6.69 34.69
N ASN A 745 -23.21 5.76 34.93
CA ASN A 745 -24.29 5.35 34.06
C ASN A 745 -25.64 5.93 34.56
N PRO A 746 -26.44 6.62 33.72
CA PRO A 746 -27.86 6.86 34.00
C PRO A 746 -28.69 5.66 33.50
N ASP A 747 -29.59 5.05 34.27
CA ASP A 747 -30.55 5.73 35.13
C ASP A 747 -31.20 4.79 36.20
N GLN A 748 -31.59 5.40 37.32
CA GLN A 748 -32.53 5.00 38.40
C GLN A 748 -32.46 3.61 39.08
N GLY A 749 -32.53 3.58 40.43
CA GLY A 749 -33.00 2.36 41.11
C GLY A 749 -32.91 2.12 42.63
N GLY A 750 -32.40 3.03 43.47
CA GLY A 750 -32.62 3.03 44.94
C GLY A 750 -31.90 1.97 45.83
N GLY A 751 -31.77 2.32 47.13
CA GLY A 751 -31.77 1.30 48.21
C GLY A 751 -30.53 1.08 49.09
N SER A 752 -30.21 2.05 49.98
CA SER A 752 -29.87 1.82 51.41
C SER A 752 -28.71 0.90 51.87
N GLY A 753 -27.72 1.52 52.54
CA GLY A 753 -26.90 0.94 53.65
C GLY A 753 -25.74 -0.01 53.26
N GLY A 754 -24.59 -0.02 53.95
CA GLY A 754 -24.10 0.76 55.11
C GLY A 754 -23.01 -0.03 55.87
N GLY A 755 -22.09 0.65 56.57
CA GLY A 755 -21.22 0.01 57.58
C GLY A 755 -19.73 -0.22 57.23
N THR A 756 -18.92 0.81 57.48
CA THR A 756 -17.66 0.78 58.28
C THR A 756 -16.90 -0.55 58.48
N THR A 757 -15.58 -0.58 58.18
CA THR A 757 -14.48 -0.33 59.16
C THR A 757 -13.09 -0.56 58.54
N THR A 758 -12.15 0.37 58.76
CA THR A 758 -10.70 0.09 58.83
C THR A 758 -10.33 -0.27 60.28
N PRO A 759 -9.23 -1.00 60.54
CA PRO A 759 -7.99 -0.29 60.89
C PRO A 759 -6.66 -0.96 60.46
N ASP A 760 -5.73 -0.10 60.03
CA ASP A 760 -4.30 -0.02 60.37
C ASP A 760 -3.22 -1.11 60.15
N GLN A 761 -2.10 -0.56 59.65
CA GLN A 761 -0.67 -0.81 59.92
C GLN A 761 0.17 -1.83 59.11
N LYS A 762 1.27 -1.25 58.58
CA LYS A 762 2.45 -1.74 57.83
C LYS A 762 3.44 -2.48 58.78
N PRO A 763 4.54 -3.15 58.31
CA PRO A 763 5.38 -2.75 57.17
C PRO A 763 6.06 -3.83 56.29
N ASP A 764 6.61 -3.34 55.17
CA ASP A 764 7.79 -3.78 54.41
C ASP A 764 8.15 -5.27 54.33
N GLN A 765 7.77 -5.90 53.22
CA GLN A 765 8.59 -6.92 52.55
C GLN A 765 8.66 -6.64 51.05
N LYS A 766 9.84 -6.88 50.45
CA LYS A 766 10.02 -6.83 48.98
C LYS A 766 9.07 -7.84 48.32
N PRO A 767 8.46 -7.53 47.16
CA PRO A 767 7.84 -8.57 46.35
C PRO A 767 8.94 -9.41 45.70
N ASP A 768 9.09 -10.65 46.16
CA ASP A 768 9.88 -11.66 45.45
C ASP A 768 9.35 -11.87 44.03
N GLU A 769 10.26 -12.16 43.10
CA GLU A 769 9.91 -12.67 41.77
C GLU A 769 9.15 -13.99 41.91
N LYS A 770 7.83 -13.96 41.67
CA LYS A 770 7.06 -15.20 41.54
C LYS A 770 7.32 -15.80 40.15
N PRO A 771 7.62 -17.11 40.06
CA PRO A 771 7.82 -17.76 38.76
C PRO A 771 6.52 -17.70 37.95
N ASN A 772 6.66 -17.47 36.63
CA ASN A 772 5.54 -17.46 35.68
C ASN A 772 4.68 -18.73 35.85
N LYS A 773 3.36 -18.57 35.89
CA LYS A 773 2.47 -19.74 35.97
C LYS A 773 2.27 -20.34 34.57
N PRO A 774 2.57 -21.64 34.36
CA PRO A 774 2.37 -22.26 33.05
C PRO A 774 0.90 -22.19 32.63
N VAL A 775 0.68 -21.88 31.35
CA VAL A 775 -0.66 -21.83 30.76
C VAL A 775 -1.20 -23.24 30.61
N ASN A 776 -2.40 -23.47 31.15
CA ASN A 776 -3.07 -24.75 30.99
C ASN A 776 -3.87 -24.74 29.68
N ILE A 777 -3.34 -25.39 28.64
CA ILE A 777 -4.08 -25.63 27.40
C ILE A 777 -5.12 -26.72 27.68
N SER A 778 -6.34 -26.30 28.01
CA SER A 778 -7.40 -27.20 28.49
C SER A 778 -8.04 -28.05 27.38
N ALA A 779 -8.03 -27.55 26.14
CA ALA A 779 -8.58 -28.23 24.98
C ALA A 779 -7.97 -27.75 23.66
N ARG A 780 -8.09 -28.57 22.60
CA ARG A 780 -7.75 -28.21 21.22
C ARG A 780 -8.91 -28.55 20.27
N ILE A 781 -9.44 -27.55 19.57
CA ILE A 781 -10.54 -27.68 18.61
C ILE A 781 -9.96 -27.66 17.20
N MET A 782 -9.64 -28.84 16.67
CA MET A 782 -8.94 -29.01 15.39
C MET A 782 -9.57 -30.14 14.55
N GLY A 783 -9.85 -29.84 13.28
CA GLY A 783 -10.18 -30.82 12.24
C GLY A 783 -8.96 -31.20 11.40
N LYS A 784 -9.09 -32.22 10.53
CA LYS A 784 -8.08 -32.59 9.53
C LYS A 784 -7.91 -31.49 8.46
N ASN A 785 -8.93 -30.65 8.31
CA ASN A 785 -8.97 -29.52 7.39
C ASN A 785 -9.80 -28.37 8.01
N ARG A 786 -9.74 -27.18 7.42
CA ARG A 786 -10.45 -25.98 7.90
C ARG A 786 -11.97 -26.13 7.97
N TYR A 787 -12.58 -26.90 7.07
CA TYR A 787 -14.03 -27.13 7.04
C TYR A 787 -14.46 -28.01 8.23
N GLU A 788 -13.68 -29.05 8.53
CA GLU A 788 -13.88 -29.89 9.73
C GLU A 788 -13.60 -29.11 11.02
N THR A 789 -12.61 -28.20 11.06
CA THR A 789 -12.40 -27.30 12.21
C THR A 789 -13.63 -26.41 12.44
N ALA A 790 -14.16 -25.74 11.40
CA ALA A 790 -15.37 -24.93 11.48
C ALA A 790 -16.58 -25.76 11.95
N ALA A 791 -16.71 -27.00 11.47
CA ALA A 791 -17.75 -27.93 11.89
C ALA A 791 -17.62 -28.32 13.37
N LYS A 792 -16.40 -28.56 13.86
CA LYS A 792 -16.12 -28.86 15.28
C LYS A 792 -16.38 -27.66 16.20
N ILE A 793 -16.07 -26.44 15.76
CA ILE A 793 -16.44 -25.21 16.48
C ILE A 793 -17.97 -25.11 16.63
N ALA A 794 -18.74 -25.46 15.60
CA ALA A 794 -20.20 -25.50 15.67
C ALA A 794 -20.74 -26.57 16.65
N ASP A 795 -20.05 -27.72 16.82
CA ASP A 795 -20.40 -28.68 17.86
C ASP A 795 -20.01 -28.18 19.27
N GLU A 796 -18.87 -27.51 19.41
CA GLU A 796 -18.42 -26.95 20.70
C GLU A 796 -19.36 -25.84 21.21
N LEU A 797 -19.91 -25.03 20.30
CA LEU A 797 -20.97 -24.09 20.61
C LEU A 797 -22.20 -24.79 21.22
N VAL A 798 -22.62 -25.93 20.68
CA VAL A 798 -23.76 -26.71 21.22
C VAL A 798 -23.42 -27.30 22.59
N LYS A 799 -22.19 -27.80 22.81
CA LYS A 799 -21.75 -28.25 24.14
C LYS A 799 -21.76 -27.13 25.17
N ASN A 800 -21.41 -25.91 24.75
CA ASN A 800 -21.48 -24.68 25.56
C ASN A 800 -22.90 -24.08 25.62
N ASN A 801 -23.94 -24.89 25.40
CA ASN A 801 -25.36 -24.52 25.44
C ASN A 801 -25.79 -23.41 24.46
N VAL A 802 -25.00 -23.13 23.40
CA VAL A 802 -25.39 -22.22 22.32
C VAL A 802 -26.16 -22.98 21.25
N SER A 803 -27.48 -23.06 21.41
CA SER A 803 -28.38 -23.57 20.37
C SER A 803 -28.43 -22.61 19.17
N TYR A 804 -28.22 -23.11 17.96
CA TYR A 804 -28.36 -22.34 16.71
C TYR A 804 -29.44 -22.92 15.80
N ASN A 805 -30.27 -22.04 15.22
CA ASN A 805 -31.22 -22.38 14.14
C ASN A 805 -30.85 -21.69 12.81
N SER A 806 -29.68 -21.05 12.79
CA SER A 806 -29.15 -20.29 11.66
C SER A 806 -27.67 -20.61 11.50
N VAL A 807 -27.15 -20.62 10.28
CA VAL A 807 -25.72 -20.79 9.98
C VAL A 807 -25.27 -19.72 9.00
N ILE A 808 -23.97 -19.39 8.99
CA ILE A 808 -23.38 -18.42 8.08
C ILE A 808 -22.36 -19.12 7.20
N LEU A 809 -22.42 -18.95 5.87
CA LEU A 809 -21.51 -19.55 4.91
C LEU A 809 -20.53 -18.51 4.38
N VAL A 810 -19.23 -18.84 4.46
CA VAL A 810 -18.11 -18.01 3.97
C VAL A 810 -17.21 -18.87 3.08
N ASN A 811 -16.73 -18.32 1.96
CA ASN A 811 -15.81 -19.02 1.06
C ASN A 811 -14.38 -18.99 1.61
N SER A 812 -13.75 -20.15 1.82
CA SER A 812 -12.37 -20.25 2.30
C SER A 812 -11.28 -20.26 1.21
N ASP A 813 -11.66 -20.32 -0.06
CA ASP A 813 -10.75 -20.70 -1.15
C ASP A 813 -10.36 -19.50 -2.03
N LYS A 814 -11.24 -18.48 -2.14
CA LYS A 814 -10.99 -17.28 -2.98
C LYS A 814 -11.44 -15.94 -2.38
N SER A 815 -12.36 -15.90 -1.40
CA SER A 815 -12.79 -14.64 -0.77
C SER A 815 -13.11 -14.81 0.72
N MET A 816 -12.07 -14.86 1.55
CA MET A 816 -12.24 -14.58 2.99
C MET A 816 -12.58 -13.11 3.27
N ALA A 817 -12.24 -12.22 2.33
CA ALA A 817 -12.45 -10.78 2.37
C ALA A 817 -13.88 -10.36 2.70
N ASP A 818 -14.87 -10.95 2.02
CA ASP A 818 -16.28 -10.65 2.25
C ASP A 818 -16.74 -11.17 3.62
N GLY A 819 -16.14 -12.27 4.07
CA GLY A 819 -16.39 -12.92 5.36
C GLY A 819 -15.82 -12.21 6.59
N LEU A 820 -14.86 -11.27 6.44
CA LEU A 820 -14.21 -10.60 7.58
C LEU A 820 -15.22 -9.87 8.50
N SER A 821 -16.35 -9.42 7.97
CA SER A 821 -17.41 -8.74 8.72
C SER A 821 -18.50 -9.67 9.26
N ALA A 822 -18.48 -10.96 8.88
CA ALA A 822 -19.50 -11.95 9.25
C ALA A 822 -19.55 -12.27 10.76
N ALA A 823 -18.46 -12.04 11.50
CA ALA A 823 -18.37 -12.25 12.95
C ALA A 823 -19.48 -11.50 13.72
N SER A 824 -19.77 -10.27 13.31
CA SER A 824 -20.84 -9.44 13.87
C SER A 824 -22.24 -10.08 13.74
N LEU A 825 -22.54 -10.60 12.55
CA LEU A 825 -23.80 -11.31 12.26
C LEU A 825 -23.87 -12.66 12.98
N SER A 826 -22.74 -13.35 13.13
CA SER A 826 -22.60 -14.61 13.86
C SER A 826 -23.06 -14.45 15.31
N GLY A 827 -22.58 -13.40 15.99
CA GLY A 827 -23.06 -12.96 17.29
C GLY A 827 -24.56 -12.65 17.30
N LYS A 828 -24.99 -11.70 16.47
CA LYS A 828 -26.38 -11.20 16.43
C LYS A 828 -27.44 -12.27 16.13
N LYS A 829 -27.06 -13.37 15.46
CA LYS A 829 -27.97 -14.48 15.10
C LYS A 829 -27.72 -15.78 15.87
N ASN A 830 -26.75 -15.82 16.81
CA ASN A 830 -26.22 -17.05 17.40
C ASN A 830 -26.00 -18.12 16.32
N ALA A 831 -25.28 -17.76 15.25
CA ALA A 831 -25.15 -18.57 14.04
C ALA A 831 -23.67 -18.91 13.78
N PRO A 832 -23.22 -20.17 13.85
CA PRO A 832 -21.82 -20.51 13.59
C PRO A 832 -21.45 -20.18 12.14
N ILE A 833 -20.19 -19.74 11.96
CA ILE A 833 -19.60 -19.53 10.64
C ILE A 833 -19.03 -20.85 10.16
N LEU A 834 -19.56 -21.33 9.03
CA LEU A 834 -19.16 -22.54 8.34
C LEU A 834 -18.44 -22.17 7.04
N LEU A 835 -17.39 -22.91 6.73
CA LEU A 835 -16.61 -22.70 5.52
C LEU A 835 -17.15 -23.55 4.38
N VAL A 836 -17.24 -22.95 3.20
CA VAL A 836 -17.63 -23.63 1.95
C VAL A 836 -16.64 -23.31 0.84
N LYS A 837 -16.72 -24.05 -0.26
CA LYS A 837 -16.00 -23.73 -1.51
C LYS A 837 -16.88 -22.84 -2.38
N LYS A 838 -16.32 -22.26 -3.44
CA LYS A 838 -17.11 -21.43 -4.38
C LYS A 838 -18.34 -22.17 -4.92
N ASP A 839 -18.16 -23.43 -5.33
CA ASP A 839 -19.15 -24.18 -6.11
C ASP A 839 -19.65 -25.46 -5.41
N SER A 840 -19.21 -25.75 -4.18
CA SER A 840 -19.60 -26.95 -3.42
C SER A 840 -19.56 -26.74 -1.91
N ILE A 841 -20.44 -27.47 -1.20
CA ILE A 841 -20.48 -27.55 0.25
C ILE A 841 -19.74 -28.83 0.71
N PRO A 842 -18.66 -28.72 1.50
CA PRO A 842 -18.01 -29.89 2.12
C PRO A 842 -18.97 -30.65 3.05
N ALA A 843 -18.83 -31.98 3.12
CA ALA A 843 -19.75 -32.83 3.88
C ALA A 843 -19.81 -32.46 5.38
N GLU A 844 -18.66 -32.06 5.95
CA GLU A 844 -18.54 -31.62 7.34
C GLU A 844 -19.35 -30.35 7.62
N ALA A 845 -19.41 -29.43 6.64
CA ALA A 845 -20.24 -28.23 6.72
C ALA A 845 -21.72 -28.56 6.50
N MET A 846 -22.05 -29.41 5.51
CA MET A 846 -23.43 -29.82 5.23
C MET A 846 -24.10 -30.44 6.47
N ALA A 847 -23.41 -31.31 7.19
CA ALA A 847 -23.90 -31.94 8.42
C ALA A 847 -24.23 -30.95 9.57
N LYS A 848 -23.78 -29.70 9.49
CA LYS A 848 -24.18 -28.61 10.41
C LYS A 848 -25.28 -27.74 9.84
N ILE A 849 -25.26 -27.50 8.52
CA ILE A 849 -26.31 -26.77 7.79
C ILE A 849 -27.65 -27.52 7.86
N GLU A 850 -27.64 -28.85 7.78
CA GLU A 850 -28.84 -29.67 7.90
C GLU A 850 -29.61 -29.42 9.22
N LYS A 851 -28.90 -29.13 10.31
CA LYS A 851 -29.47 -28.85 11.64
C LYS A 851 -30.12 -27.47 11.76
N ALA A 852 -29.83 -26.52 10.87
CA ALA A 852 -30.36 -25.16 10.91
C ALA A 852 -31.48 -24.94 9.89
N LYS A 853 -32.45 -24.06 10.20
CA LYS A 853 -33.50 -23.67 9.24
C LYS A 853 -33.05 -22.54 8.32
N ASN A 854 -32.28 -21.58 8.82
CA ASN A 854 -31.85 -20.39 8.06
C ASN A 854 -30.37 -20.46 7.67
N VAL A 855 -30.03 -19.97 6.48
CA VAL A 855 -28.67 -19.95 5.96
C VAL A 855 -28.35 -18.55 5.43
N TYR A 856 -27.35 -17.91 6.02
CA TYR A 856 -26.82 -16.63 5.55
C TYR A 856 -25.61 -16.87 4.66
N ILE A 857 -25.63 -16.39 3.41
CA ILE A 857 -24.51 -16.52 2.48
C ILE A 857 -23.81 -15.17 2.36
N ILE A 858 -22.51 -15.10 2.68
CA ILE A 858 -21.75 -13.85 2.65
C ILE A 858 -20.90 -13.77 1.39
N GLY A 859 -21.06 -12.68 0.63
CA GLY A 859 -20.41 -12.47 -0.66
C GLY A 859 -21.31 -12.81 -1.86
N GLY A 860 -20.96 -12.25 -3.02
CA GLY A 860 -21.74 -12.41 -4.27
C GLY A 860 -21.55 -13.79 -4.93
N GLU A 861 -22.18 -13.99 -6.09
CA GLU A 861 -22.08 -15.26 -6.85
C GLU A 861 -20.66 -15.60 -7.32
N GLY A 862 -19.80 -14.59 -7.47
CA GLY A 862 -18.36 -14.79 -7.71
C GLY A 862 -17.63 -15.43 -6.53
N ALA A 863 -18.09 -15.19 -5.30
CA ALA A 863 -17.55 -15.75 -4.07
C ALA A 863 -18.19 -17.10 -3.71
N ILE A 864 -19.52 -17.19 -3.70
CA ILE A 864 -20.26 -18.45 -3.46
C ILE A 864 -21.34 -18.54 -4.54
N SER A 865 -21.26 -19.49 -5.47
CA SER A 865 -22.12 -19.51 -6.65
C SER A 865 -23.53 -20.02 -6.36
N LYS A 866 -24.46 -19.83 -7.32
CA LYS A 866 -25.82 -20.41 -7.27
C LYS A 866 -25.80 -21.94 -7.11
N ASN A 867 -24.73 -22.63 -7.50
CA ASN A 867 -24.63 -24.08 -7.30
C ASN A 867 -24.63 -24.47 -5.82
N VAL A 868 -24.05 -23.63 -4.95
CA VAL A 868 -24.10 -23.81 -3.49
C VAL A 868 -25.51 -23.53 -2.96
N GLU A 869 -26.21 -22.49 -3.45
CA GLU A 869 -27.62 -22.25 -3.10
C GLU A 869 -28.53 -23.42 -3.50
N ASN A 870 -28.33 -23.97 -4.70
CA ASN A 870 -29.10 -25.10 -5.22
C ASN A 870 -28.90 -26.40 -4.42
N GLN A 871 -27.82 -26.51 -3.64
CA GLN A 871 -27.58 -27.62 -2.69
C GLN A 871 -28.36 -27.46 -1.38
N LEU A 872 -28.89 -26.26 -1.08
CA LEU A 872 -29.54 -25.90 0.19
C LEU A 872 -31.07 -25.98 0.16
N LYS A 873 -31.62 -26.98 -0.56
CA LYS A 873 -33.08 -27.13 -0.74
C LYS A 873 -33.79 -27.26 0.61
N GLY A 874 -34.91 -26.55 0.76
CA GLY A 874 -35.70 -26.54 2.01
C GLY A 874 -35.13 -25.65 3.13
N LYS A 875 -34.07 -24.88 2.88
CA LYS A 875 -33.53 -23.88 3.82
C LYS A 875 -34.03 -22.47 3.49
N ASN A 876 -34.16 -21.63 4.52
CA ASN A 876 -34.41 -20.20 4.36
C ASN A 876 -33.08 -19.50 4.04
N ILE A 877 -32.79 -19.29 2.76
CA ILE A 877 -31.52 -18.70 2.30
C ILE A 877 -31.63 -17.17 2.30
N THR A 878 -30.59 -16.48 2.78
CA THR A 878 -30.45 -15.02 2.68
C THR A 878 -29.02 -14.69 2.28
N ARG A 879 -28.81 -14.23 1.04
CA ARG A 879 -27.51 -13.76 0.57
C ARG A 879 -27.29 -12.29 0.96
N ILE A 880 -26.10 -11.97 1.44
CA ILE A 880 -25.66 -10.62 1.77
C ILE A 880 -24.40 -10.32 0.96
N SER A 881 -24.54 -9.46 -0.04
CA SER A 881 -23.46 -9.13 -0.98
C SER A 881 -23.61 -7.71 -1.53
N GLY A 882 -22.50 -6.97 -1.56
CA GLY A 882 -22.34 -5.74 -2.34
C GLY A 882 -21.48 -5.95 -3.58
N LYS A 883 -21.18 -4.87 -4.31
CA LYS A 883 -20.24 -4.87 -5.45
C LYS A 883 -18.80 -5.21 -5.04
N ASP A 884 -18.47 -4.97 -3.78
CA ASP A 884 -17.17 -5.19 -3.16
C ASP A 884 -17.32 -5.58 -1.68
N ARG A 885 -16.18 -5.85 -1.02
CA ARG A 885 -16.12 -6.21 0.40
C ARG A 885 -16.60 -5.09 1.34
N TYR A 886 -16.47 -3.82 0.93
CA TYR A 886 -16.87 -2.66 1.72
C TYR A 886 -18.39 -2.54 1.75
N GLU A 887 -19.05 -2.56 0.58
CA GLU A 887 -20.50 -2.55 0.48
C GLU A 887 -21.13 -3.82 1.08
N THR A 888 -20.47 -4.98 0.97
CA THR A 888 -20.90 -6.20 1.67
C THR A 888 -20.91 -5.98 3.19
N SER A 889 -19.86 -5.36 3.76
CA SER A 889 -19.85 -5.00 5.18
C SER A 889 -20.89 -3.93 5.54
N SER A 890 -21.21 -2.98 4.64
CA SER A 890 -22.30 -2.01 4.85
C SER A 890 -23.65 -2.71 4.95
N LYS A 891 -23.92 -3.68 4.07
CA LYS A 891 -25.16 -4.47 4.06
C LYS A 891 -25.30 -5.33 5.32
N ILE A 892 -24.20 -5.91 5.82
CA ILE A 892 -24.17 -6.60 7.11
C ILE A 892 -24.50 -5.60 8.23
N ALA A 893 -23.85 -4.43 8.27
CA ALA A 893 -24.12 -3.41 9.29
C ALA A 893 -25.58 -2.91 9.29
N SER A 894 -26.18 -2.71 8.12
CA SER A 894 -27.62 -2.39 8.00
C SER A 894 -28.51 -3.51 8.55
N MET A 895 -28.14 -4.78 8.34
CA MET A 895 -28.88 -5.94 8.84
C MET A 895 -28.78 -6.11 10.36
N LEU A 896 -27.71 -5.64 11.00
CA LEU A 896 -27.57 -5.65 12.47
C LEU A 896 -28.53 -4.65 13.15
N GLY A 897 -28.88 -3.56 12.46
CA GLY A 897 -29.84 -2.55 12.90
C GLY A 897 -29.23 -1.47 13.79
N GLY A 898 -29.89 -1.17 14.91
CA GLY A 898 -29.37 -0.25 15.93
C GLY A 898 -28.25 -0.89 16.77
N TYR A 899 -27.01 -0.54 16.46
CA TYR A 899 -25.82 -0.86 17.24
C TYR A 899 -25.30 0.41 17.92
N LYS A 900 -24.79 0.29 19.16
CA LYS A 900 -24.15 1.40 19.89
C LYS A 900 -22.63 1.49 19.69
N MET A 901 -22.03 0.50 19.02
CA MET A 901 -20.59 0.36 18.83
C MET A 901 -20.31 -0.12 17.39
N ALA A 902 -19.23 0.35 16.77
CA ALA A 902 -18.79 -0.10 15.44
C ALA A 902 -17.26 -0.06 15.29
N PHE A 903 -16.71 -0.99 14.51
CA PHE A 903 -15.27 -1.12 14.28
C PHE A 903 -14.89 -0.71 12.85
N ILE A 904 -14.05 0.33 12.70
CA ILE A 904 -13.51 0.80 11.43
C ILE A 904 -12.18 0.08 11.16
N VAL A 905 -12.09 -0.64 10.04
CA VAL A 905 -10.89 -1.44 9.70
C VAL A 905 -10.53 -1.31 8.23
N ASN A 906 -9.25 -1.45 7.89
CA ASN A 906 -8.81 -1.58 6.50
C ASN A 906 -9.11 -2.98 5.96
N GLY A 907 -10.11 -3.12 5.10
CA GLY A 907 -10.51 -4.39 4.51
C GLY A 907 -9.56 -4.94 3.43
N ALA A 908 -8.50 -4.23 3.05
CA ALA A 908 -7.53 -4.66 2.04
C ALA A 908 -6.12 -4.94 2.59
N LYS A 909 -5.73 -4.31 3.71
CA LYS A 909 -4.42 -4.48 4.37
C LYS A 909 -4.50 -4.84 5.86
N GLY A 910 -5.66 -4.67 6.50
CA GLY A 910 -5.90 -4.87 7.93
C GLY A 910 -6.75 -6.11 8.25
N GLU A 911 -6.59 -7.20 7.51
CA GLU A 911 -7.39 -8.42 7.71
C GLU A 911 -7.19 -9.00 9.13
N ALA A 912 -5.96 -8.91 9.67
CA ALA A 912 -5.65 -9.30 11.05
C ALA A 912 -6.19 -8.32 12.09
N ASP A 913 -6.30 -7.03 11.77
CA ASP A 913 -6.95 -6.02 12.61
C ASP A 913 -8.48 -6.32 12.69
N ALA A 914 -9.10 -6.73 11.58
CA ALA A 914 -10.50 -7.15 11.57
C ALA A 914 -10.73 -8.40 12.43
N MET A 915 -9.79 -9.36 12.37
CA MET A 915 -9.87 -10.55 13.21
C MET A 915 -9.59 -10.27 14.68
N SER A 916 -8.81 -9.24 15.00
CA SER A 916 -8.54 -8.84 16.37
C SER A 916 -9.82 -8.49 17.14
N VAL A 917 -10.77 -7.80 16.50
CA VAL A 917 -12.08 -7.45 17.07
C VAL A 917 -13.20 -8.45 16.75
N SER A 918 -12.93 -9.56 16.06
CA SER A 918 -13.97 -10.48 15.59
C SER A 918 -14.85 -11.06 16.72
N SER A 919 -14.23 -11.50 17.82
CA SER A 919 -14.95 -11.93 19.03
C SER A 919 -15.74 -10.79 19.69
N VAL A 920 -15.18 -9.58 19.74
CA VAL A 920 -15.83 -8.39 20.32
C VAL A 920 -17.07 -7.98 19.50
N ALA A 921 -16.95 -8.00 18.17
CA ALA A 921 -18.04 -7.78 17.23
C ALA A 921 -19.17 -8.80 17.42
N ALA A 922 -18.82 -10.07 17.68
CA ALA A 922 -19.80 -11.11 18.01
C ALA A 922 -20.44 -10.90 19.40
N LYS A 923 -19.69 -10.42 20.40
CA LYS A 923 -20.18 -10.13 21.76
C LYS A 923 -21.26 -9.06 21.77
N TYR A 924 -20.97 -7.90 21.16
CA TYR A 924 -21.85 -6.73 21.20
C TYR A 924 -22.81 -6.63 20.00
N GLY A 925 -22.69 -7.53 19.02
CA GLY A 925 -23.41 -7.42 17.74
C GLY A 925 -23.02 -6.16 16.96
N ALA A 926 -21.78 -5.69 17.13
CA ALA A 926 -21.23 -4.47 16.56
C ALA A 926 -20.66 -4.75 15.15
N PRO A 927 -20.99 -3.96 14.12
CA PRO A 927 -20.45 -4.16 12.78
C PRO A 927 -18.94 -3.94 12.71
N ILE A 928 -18.29 -4.76 11.90
CA ILE A 928 -16.94 -4.50 11.38
C ILE A 928 -17.12 -3.83 10.01
N LEU A 929 -16.91 -2.52 9.97
CA LEU A 929 -17.03 -1.66 8.80
C LEU A 929 -15.71 -1.65 8.04
N LEU A 930 -15.67 -2.37 6.92
CA LEU A 930 -14.47 -2.48 6.09
C LEU A 930 -14.30 -1.23 5.23
N THR A 931 -13.09 -0.71 5.17
CA THR A 931 -12.69 0.50 4.42
C THR A 931 -11.42 0.27 3.62
N ASN A 932 -11.02 1.20 2.75
CA ASN A 932 -9.70 1.13 2.10
C ASN A 932 -8.55 1.66 3.00
N GLY A 933 -8.85 2.12 4.22
CA GLY A 933 -7.90 2.71 5.16
C GLY A 933 -7.62 4.21 4.98
N LYS A 934 -8.22 4.88 4.00
CA LYS A 934 -8.11 6.34 3.78
C LYS A 934 -9.48 7.02 3.73
N THR A 935 -10.45 6.40 3.06
CA THR A 935 -11.81 6.88 2.90
C THR A 935 -12.81 5.77 3.22
N SER A 936 -14.05 6.16 3.49
CA SER A 936 -15.14 5.23 3.80
C SER A 936 -16.48 5.75 3.29
N THR A 937 -17.24 4.84 2.69
CA THR A 937 -18.62 5.02 2.22
C THR A 937 -19.67 4.76 3.29
N HIS A 938 -19.29 4.23 4.47
CA HIS A 938 -20.24 3.98 5.55
C HIS A 938 -20.69 5.32 6.19
N PRO A 939 -21.99 5.54 6.44
CA PRO A 939 -22.45 6.74 7.13
C PRO A 939 -21.98 6.74 8.60
N VAL A 940 -21.69 7.93 9.12
CA VAL A 940 -21.58 8.17 10.56
C VAL A 940 -23.01 8.16 11.13
N LYS A 941 -23.22 7.49 12.26
CA LYS A 941 -24.49 7.44 12.97
C LYS A 941 -24.34 8.10 14.33
N GLU A 942 -25.30 8.95 14.67
CA GLU A 942 -25.40 9.55 16.00
C GLU A 942 -25.61 8.48 17.09
N GLY A 943 -25.04 8.71 18.28
CA GLY A 943 -25.13 7.76 19.40
C GLY A 943 -24.35 6.45 19.23
N VAL A 944 -23.42 6.38 18.28
CA VAL A 944 -22.54 5.20 18.06
C VAL A 944 -21.10 5.53 18.42
N THR A 945 -20.51 4.74 19.32
CA THR A 945 -19.06 4.77 19.58
C THR A 945 -18.32 4.03 18.46
N TYR A 946 -17.36 4.70 17.83
CA TYR A 946 -16.54 4.11 16.78
C TYR A 946 -15.14 3.80 17.30
N TYR A 947 -14.59 2.66 16.90
CA TYR A 947 -13.19 2.30 17.17
C TYR A 947 -12.45 2.04 15.86
N VAL A 948 -11.30 2.67 15.65
CA VAL A 948 -10.36 2.33 14.57
C VAL A 948 -9.41 1.25 15.06
N ILE A 949 -9.36 0.13 14.34
CA ILE A 949 -8.45 -0.97 14.65
C ILE A 949 -7.32 -0.99 13.62
N GLY A 950 -6.08 -0.90 14.12
CA GLY A 950 -4.86 -0.84 13.30
C GLY A 950 -4.16 0.53 13.29
N GLY A 951 -2.86 0.50 12.99
CA GLY A 951 -1.97 1.67 13.03
C GLY A 951 -2.28 2.74 11.98
N ARG A 952 -1.66 3.93 12.13
CA ARG A 952 -1.86 5.08 11.22
C ARG A 952 -1.50 4.80 9.75
N SER A 953 -0.60 3.84 9.52
CA SER A 953 -0.20 3.33 8.19
C SER A 953 -1.25 2.42 7.53
N VAL A 954 -2.19 1.88 8.31
CA VAL A 954 -3.23 0.95 7.87
C VAL A 954 -4.59 1.66 7.79
N VAL A 955 -4.92 2.51 8.77
CA VAL A 955 -6.10 3.39 8.77
C VAL A 955 -5.66 4.82 9.11
N SER A 956 -5.89 5.78 8.21
CA SER A 956 -5.44 7.17 8.37
C SER A 956 -6.06 7.87 9.58
N ASN A 957 -5.46 8.99 10.03
CA ASN A 957 -6.07 9.84 11.06
C ASN A 957 -7.35 10.50 10.51
N GLN A 958 -7.30 11.12 9.33
CA GLN A 958 -8.49 11.70 8.66
C GLN A 958 -9.72 10.76 8.64
N LEU A 959 -9.50 9.45 8.51
CA LEU A 959 -10.58 8.47 8.56
C LEU A 959 -11.06 8.14 9.99
N ALA A 960 -10.18 8.18 10.99
CA ALA A 960 -10.57 8.13 12.41
C ALA A 960 -11.37 9.38 12.82
N ASP A 961 -10.86 10.56 12.44
CA ASP A 961 -11.43 11.86 12.74
C ASP A 961 -12.85 11.98 12.14
N LYS A 962 -13.06 11.46 10.90
CA LYS A 962 -14.40 11.37 10.27
C LYS A 962 -15.45 10.65 11.12
N TYR A 963 -15.04 9.66 11.93
CA TYR A 963 -15.95 8.90 12.79
C TYR A 963 -15.89 9.31 14.27
N ASN A 964 -15.05 10.29 14.63
CA ASN A 964 -14.67 10.59 16.01
C ASN A 964 -14.28 9.30 16.78
N ALA A 965 -13.38 8.51 16.19
CA ALA A 965 -13.16 7.12 16.58
C ALA A 965 -11.87 6.89 17.40
N ASP A 966 -12.02 6.18 18.53
CA ASP A 966 -10.90 5.77 19.38
C ASP A 966 -10.01 4.73 18.68
N ARG A 967 -8.69 4.90 18.76
CA ARG A 967 -7.74 4.03 18.03
C ARG A 967 -7.10 2.96 18.91
N ILE A 968 -7.40 1.70 18.60
CA ILE A 968 -6.73 0.54 19.18
C ILE A 968 -5.71 0.00 18.16
N ALA A 969 -4.42 0.24 18.42
CA ALA A 969 -3.34 -0.14 17.52
C ALA A 969 -2.05 -0.52 18.27
N GLY A 970 -1.44 -1.65 17.88
CA GLY A 970 -0.10 -2.05 18.27
C GLY A 970 0.95 -1.76 17.20
N VAL A 971 2.20 -2.12 17.48
CA VAL A 971 3.32 -2.06 16.50
C VAL A 971 3.21 -3.15 15.43
N ASP A 972 2.49 -4.23 15.74
CA ASP A 972 2.22 -5.38 14.88
C ASP A 972 0.80 -5.92 15.15
N ARG A 973 0.35 -6.91 14.37
CA ARG A 973 -1.00 -7.50 14.47
C ARG A 973 -1.29 -8.18 15.82
N TYR A 974 -0.28 -8.80 16.44
CA TYR A 974 -0.39 -9.48 17.73
C TYR A 974 -0.45 -8.46 18.86
N SER A 975 0.28 -7.35 18.72
CA SER A 975 0.23 -6.18 19.60
C SER A 975 -1.12 -5.44 19.49
N THR A 976 -1.69 -5.28 18.28
CA THR A 976 -3.06 -4.76 18.10
C THR A 976 -4.08 -5.70 18.75
N ASN A 977 -4.03 -7.01 18.47
CA ASN A 977 -4.91 -7.98 19.09
C ASN A 977 -4.80 -7.97 20.63
N ARG A 978 -3.58 -7.89 21.18
CA ARG A 978 -3.34 -7.78 22.62
C ARG A 978 -4.07 -6.59 23.23
N LYS A 979 -4.00 -5.41 22.60
CA LYS A 979 -4.71 -4.21 23.08
C LYS A 979 -6.24 -4.36 22.99
N VAL A 980 -6.76 -5.03 21.96
CA VAL A 980 -8.20 -5.36 21.88
C VAL A 980 -8.62 -6.34 22.99
N ILE A 981 -7.78 -7.32 23.32
CA ILE A 981 -8.04 -8.25 24.43
C ILE A 981 -7.98 -7.52 25.79
N ASP A 982 -7.06 -6.58 25.95
CA ASP A 982 -6.94 -5.77 27.16
C ASP A 982 -8.11 -4.79 27.32
N GLU A 983 -8.63 -4.22 26.23
CA GLU A 983 -9.79 -3.33 26.26
C GLU A 983 -11.10 -4.09 26.62
N PHE A 984 -11.35 -5.23 25.99
CA PHE A 984 -12.68 -5.87 26.02
C PHE A 984 -12.77 -7.17 26.85
N TYR A 985 -11.65 -7.72 27.32
CA TYR A 985 -11.56 -9.02 28.02
C TYR A 985 -10.47 -9.09 29.11
N TYR A 986 -10.10 -7.96 29.74
CA TYR A 986 -9.04 -7.92 30.76
C TYR A 986 -9.27 -8.92 31.90
N ASP A 987 -10.53 -9.02 32.36
CA ASP A 987 -11.01 -9.83 33.49
C ASP A 987 -11.23 -11.32 33.16
N SER A 988 -11.30 -11.68 31.87
CA SER A 988 -11.64 -13.05 31.47
C SER A 988 -10.60 -14.06 31.97
N LYS A 989 -11.06 -15.12 32.63
CA LYS A 989 -10.22 -16.22 33.13
C LYS A 989 -9.93 -17.30 32.08
N LYS A 990 -10.63 -17.26 30.95
CA LYS A 990 -10.49 -18.18 29.82
C LYS A 990 -10.27 -17.40 28.54
N VAL A 991 -9.52 -17.97 27.60
CA VAL A 991 -9.19 -17.36 26.31
C VAL A 991 -9.16 -18.44 25.23
N TYR A 992 -9.61 -18.09 24.03
CA TYR A 992 -9.39 -18.91 22.83
C TYR A 992 -8.19 -18.33 22.09
N PHE A 993 -7.39 -19.19 21.46
CA PHE A 993 -6.27 -18.73 20.63
C PHE A 993 -6.19 -19.46 19.29
N ALA A 994 -5.77 -18.73 18.26
CA ALA A 994 -5.64 -19.22 16.89
C ALA A 994 -4.45 -18.59 16.18
N LYS A 995 -3.95 -19.25 15.13
CA LYS A 995 -2.76 -18.82 14.38
C LYS A 995 -2.99 -17.48 13.66
N GLY A 996 -2.20 -16.46 13.98
CA GLY A 996 -2.39 -15.08 13.49
C GLY A 996 -1.89 -14.78 12.08
N ASP A 997 -1.25 -15.76 11.41
CA ASP A 997 -1.01 -15.74 9.96
C ASP A 997 -2.16 -16.37 9.16
N THR A 998 -2.95 -17.25 9.79
CA THR A 998 -3.96 -18.12 9.17
C THR A 998 -5.32 -17.83 9.81
N LEU A 999 -5.83 -16.65 9.48
CA LEU A 999 -6.97 -15.97 10.12
C LEU A 999 -8.33 -16.70 10.08
N VAL A 1000 -8.44 -17.83 9.38
CA VAL A 1000 -9.71 -18.53 9.12
C VAL A 1000 -10.27 -19.23 10.37
N ASP A 1001 -9.39 -19.72 11.24
CA ASP A 1001 -9.78 -20.41 12.47
C ASP A 1001 -10.25 -19.39 13.54
N ALA A 1002 -9.63 -18.19 13.58
CA ALA A 1002 -10.09 -17.06 14.39
C ALA A 1002 -11.47 -16.55 13.95
N LEU A 1003 -11.70 -16.44 12.63
CA LEU A 1003 -13.01 -16.04 12.07
C LEU A 1003 -14.11 -17.04 12.46
N THR A 1004 -13.86 -18.35 12.28
CA THR A 1004 -14.89 -19.36 12.54
C THR A 1004 -15.22 -19.49 14.04
N ALA A 1005 -14.26 -19.28 14.93
CA ALA A 1005 -14.47 -19.28 16.38
C ALA A 1005 -14.89 -17.93 16.98
N SER A 1006 -15.21 -16.90 16.18
CA SER A 1006 -15.62 -15.58 16.70
C SER A 1006 -16.79 -15.64 17.69
N LEU A 1007 -17.82 -16.46 17.39
CA LEU A 1007 -18.99 -16.65 18.26
C LEU A 1007 -18.66 -17.46 19.52
N LEU A 1008 -17.75 -18.44 19.41
CA LEU A 1008 -17.31 -19.28 20.54
C LEU A 1008 -16.46 -18.48 21.53
N ALA A 1009 -15.66 -17.54 21.01
CA ALA A 1009 -14.79 -16.68 21.79
C ALA A 1009 -15.45 -15.38 22.29
N LYS A 1010 -16.72 -15.13 21.98
CA LYS A 1010 -17.39 -13.83 22.22
C LYS A 1010 -17.35 -13.35 23.68
N ASP A 1011 -17.31 -14.25 24.65
CA ASP A 1011 -17.31 -13.90 26.08
C ASP A 1011 -15.92 -13.99 26.72
N ASN A 1012 -14.93 -14.52 25.99
CA ASN A 1012 -13.63 -14.93 26.52
C ASN A 1012 -12.41 -14.34 25.76
N GLY A 1013 -12.63 -13.77 24.58
CA GLY A 1013 -11.59 -13.22 23.72
C GLY A 1013 -10.94 -14.25 22.79
N MET A 1014 -10.52 -13.78 21.62
CA MET A 1014 -9.77 -14.52 20.60
C MET A 1014 -8.36 -13.93 20.47
N VAL A 1015 -7.37 -14.65 20.96
CA VAL A 1015 -5.95 -14.25 20.94
C VAL A 1015 -5.29 -14.77 19.66
N LEU A 1016 -4.68 -13.88 18.89
CA LEU A 1016 -3.89 -14.23 17.72
C LEU A 1016 -2.45 -14.53 18.15
N VAL A 1017 -1.94 -15.71 17.79
CA VAL A 1017 -0.60 -16.19 18.20
C VAL A 1017 0.31 -16.48 17.01
N SER A 1018 1.62 -16.39 17.23
CA SER A 1018 2.67 -16.87 16.32
C SER A 1018 3.88 -17.31 17.14
N LYS A 1019 4.76 -18.13 16.57
CA LYS A 1019 5.95 -18.65 17.26
C LYS A 1019 6.77 -17.57 18.02
N ASN A 1020 6.83 -16.34 17.50
CA ASN A 1020 7.64 -15.24 18.03
C ASN A 1020 6.78 -14.13 18.70
N ALA A 1021 5.46 -14.32 18.84
CA ALA A 1021 4.61 -13.33 19.53
C ALA A 1021 4.73 -13.46 21.05
N ASN A 1022 4.66 -12.32 21.77
CA ASN A 1022 4.57 -12.35 23.23
C ASN A 1022 3.21 -12.91 23.67
N HIS A 1023 3.23 -14.08 24.32
CA HIS A 1023 2.07 -14.85 24.76
C HIS A 1023 1.61 -14.55 26.19
N LYS A 1024 2.18 -13.56 26.88
CA LYS A 1024 1.94 -13.28 28.32
C LYS A 1024 0.47 -13.07 28.70
N LYS A 1025 -0.42 -12.69 27.76
CA LYS A 1025 -1.86 -12.58 28.04
C LYS A 1025 -2.60 -13.92 28.15
N LEU A 1026 -1.96 -15.01 27.76
CA LEU A 1026 -2.41 -16.38 28.04
C LEU A 1026 -1.99 -16.83 29.45
N GLU A 1027 -0.99 -16.19 30.06
CA GLU A 1027 -0.43 -16.56 31.38
C GLU A 1027 -1.52 -16.56 32.47
N GLY A 1028 -1.60 -17.67 33.24
CA GLY A 1028 -2.58 -17.84 34.30
C GLY A 1028 -4.05 -17.96 33.84
N LYS A 1029 -4.35 -17.93 32.54
CA LYS A 1029 -5.69 -18.15 31.98
C LYS A 1029 -5.88 -19.60 31.51
N GLU A 1030 -7.12 -20.07 31.50
CA GLU A 1030 -7.50 -21.31 30.81
C GLU A 1030 -7.47 -21.07 29.29
N ALA A 1031 -6.63 -21.80 28.55
CA ALA A 1031 -6.41 -21.52 27.13
C ALA A 1031 -6.94 -22.65 26.24
N VAL A 1032 -7.77 -22.32 25.24
CA VAL A 1032 -8.30 -23.28 24.26
C VAL A 1032 -7.75 -22.99 22.87
N GLN A 1033 -7.04 -23.95 22.29
CA GLN A 1033 -6.56 -23.84 20.92
C GLN A 1033 -7.71 -24.00 19.93
N VAL A 1034 -7.77 -23.16 18.92
CA VAL A 1034 -8.63 -23.31 17.75
C VAL A 1034 -7.75 -23.42 16.49
N GLY A 1035 -8.00 -24.45 15.70
CA GLY A 1035 -7.24 -24.71 14.48
C GLY A 1035 -5.90 -25.41 14.71
N GLY A 1036 -5.18 -25.65 13.61
CA GLY A 1036 -3.85 -26.26 13.64
C GLY A 1036 -2.74 -25.22 13.81
N MET A 1037 -1.68 -25.59 14.52
CA MET A 1037 -0.44 -24.81 14.60
C MET A 1037 0.73 -25.73 14.24
N ASP A 1038 1.66 -25.19 13.46
CA ASP A 1038 2.94 -25.78 13.06
C ASP A 1038 4.07 -25.48 14.07
N PHE A 1039 3.75 -24.77 15.16
CA PHE A 1039 4.61 -24.50 16.29
C PHE A 1039 3.90 -24.82 17.61
N GLU A 1040 4.67 -25.15 18.64
CA GLU A 1040 4.20 -25.11 20.02
C GLU A 1040 4.31 -23.68 20.57
N ILE A 1041 3.41 -23.32 21.47
CA ILE A 1041 3.40 -22.02 22.14
C ILE A 1041 4.31 -22.15 23.37
N SER A 1042 5.48 -21.51 23.32
CA SER A 1042 6.25 -21.23 24.54
C SER A 1042 5.68 -19.99 25.23
N PHE A 1043 5.67 -20.03 26.58
CA PHE A 1043 5.20 -18.96 27.45
C PHE A 1043 6.34 -18.34 28.29
N GLU A 1044 7.59 -18.63 27.92
CA GLU A 1044 8.82 -18.02 28.46
C GLU A 1044 9.05 -16.62 27.88
#